data_AF-A0A3B8UPE9-F1
#
_entry.id   AF-A0A3B8UPE9-F1
#
_cell.length_a   1.000
_cell.length_b   1.000
_cell.length_c   1.000
_cell.angle_alpha   90.00
_cell.angle_beta   90.00
_cell.angle_gamma   90.00
#
_symmetry.space_group_name_H-M   'P 1'
#
loop_
_entity.id
_entity.type
_entity.pdbx_description
1 polymer ?
#
loop_
_entity_poly.entity_id
_entity_poly.type
_entity_poly.pdbx_seq_one_letter_code
_entity_poly.pdbx_strand_id
1 'polypeptide(L)'
;KDGENNRGVRVLSAVVTEIAAAVVTSDYTFDASAETAITTAEKKADIAAGKYGTEGYFTLSGKVTRGNSSTFSAELAKGADDKEEGALTFTVTGTADVVVTATSTGSTNTSDLALVDASGNKIDGIKAVTGTKPETEIKYTNLVAGTYSIIAPKDGENNRGVRILKTVVTQTSGGERPARADWSGVVAPVLGDVTSKDGNITVPFTMVIGYDGADKVVVTMTDEAGKEVASESYAKDTTGASVTFTPSASGKYTFSIKAVRDGGADKTGAETKTADFVLPLATSAIGSIYNKGNGSVAVEWSAVKEATSYVVEYSNDGKNWASLDAADKTEATIKGLTVGSEYSVRVVAKRGEDSTTSKEATIKVTKEAQQKWGQITYGNGASSSKDSFTGSANEGKVTIKSASGKLVPASFDGVSFYYTEVPASQNFTLRAKVTVDSWTLSNGQEGFGLMAADKLGGTGWNNSYMAVASKTEYYWNEETKEVTTDSSATKVSQKIGLASQEKTGVTKDNIAAIEANDTATIQANFKSTSYPLEQRYPEAKNIIGNSTNTPADAGDITEMYLTIQKNNTGYFVTYESADGSYSTTKKYYDTEALERIDSDYVYAGFFASRNATATFSDITFTTIDPKEDAPAEERPIEKVSVNTYVQSATATGSADYEFLFSANCDGTLSIEDAKGEVIVSDVEVKADTLVKPASVTLNKGKNAYKINFTPAEGYKPNGEYSAMESYETVVIDHTVTYKTFGEAGQSIWVAPDAKGSGSKEDPMSIYDAVKYVMPSQQIVLTEGTYKLESPLKIARGINGTADQMIYMVADPDAKTRPVIDFQGLCTGMTIGGDYWYFKGFDVTGSADGQKGLQVSGSHNTLDQIETYHNGNTGLQISRLNVTDTYAEWPSYNLILNCTSYGNADKGYEDADGFAAKLTVGDGNVFDGCIAHHNADDGWDLFAKVQTGSIGSVTIKNSIAYANGYLEDGTNAGNGNGFKMGGDSMPGSHVLENSIAFANKAKGIDSNSCPDIKVKNCTSINNQGANVAFYTNSAKNTDFEATGVISFRTAKEDVAENIKPVGSQDLTKIYKATNFYWDTASKTSFNTPAAGEAVTTVSADWFASLDYSSILDGNKSVAGIVRNADGTIALGNIFKLTDKAPAGVGADFSIEKLTKSSNPTIGTPVPTGDKANTALYVVLIVLSVLALGGVCFYEVKRKKNSVK
;
A
#
# COMPACT_ATOMS: atom_id res chain seq x y z
N LYS A 1 10.44 81.38 -48.89
CA LYS A 1 10.91 82.76 -49.08
C LYS A 1 9.86 83.48 -49.88
N ASP A 2 9.46 84.66 -49.45
CA ASP A 2 8.88 85.66 -50.34
C ASP A 2 9.60 85.61 -51.69
N GLY A 3 8.86 85.44 -52.79
CA GLY A 3 9.50 85.41 -54.11
C GLY A 3 8.70 84.73 -55.21
N GLU A 4 7.71 85.46 -55.72
CA GLU A 4 7.61 85.83 -57.14
C GLU A 4 7.48 84.79 -58.27
N ASN A 5 7.58 83.48 -58.07
CA ASN A 5 7.51 82.54 -59.21
C ASN A 5 6.21 81.73 -59.29
N ASN A 6 5.28 82.29 -60.06
CA ASN A 6 3.98 81.77 -60.45
C ASN A 6 4.07 80.76 -61.63
N ARG A 7 4.82 79.65 -61.48
CA ARG A 7 4.79 78.53 -62.45
C ARG A 7 4.86 77.16 -61.77
N GLY A 8 3.95 76.27 -62.18
CA GLY A 8 3.78 74.93 -61.61
C GLY A 8 4.80 73.89 -62.09
N VAL A 9 5.01 72.86 -61.25
CA VAL A 9 5.90 71.71 -61.46
C VAL A 9 5.09 70.51 -61.99
N ARG A 10 5.67 69.73 -62.92
CA ARG A 10 5.12 68.43 -63.36
C ARG A 10 5.82 67.28 -62.63
N VAL A 11 5.03 66.39 -62.02
CA VAL A 11 5.48 65.14 -61.38
C VAL A 11 5.23 63.98 -62.34
N LEU A 12 6.26 63.18 -62.64
CA LEU A 12 6.22 62.11 -63.66
C LEU A 12 5.89 60.72 -63.08
N SER A 13 6.05 60.50 -61.77
CA SER A 13 5.49 59.36 -61.03
C SER A 13 5.50 59.65 -59.53
N ALA A 14 4.49 59.17 -58.80
CA ALA A 14 4.50 59.11 -57.34
C ALA A 14 3.99 57.74 -56.90
N VAL A 15 4.77 57.02 -56.10
CA VAL A 15 4.33 55.81 -55.41
C VAL A 15 3.88 56.25 -54.02
N VAL A 16 2.60 56.04 -53.73
CA VAL A 16 2.04 56.17 -52.38
C VAL A 16 1.95 54.75 -51.83
N THR A 17 2.74 54.46 -50.79
CA THR A 17 2.58 53.27 -49.97
C THR A 17 1.81 53.70 -48.73
N GLU A 18 0.58 53.21 -48.58
CA GLU A 18 -0.11 53.30 -47.29
C GLU A 18 0.63 52.41 -46.28
N ILE A 19 1.26 53.04 -45.29
CA ILE A 19 1.62 52.36 -44.04
C ILE A 19 0.36 52.45 -43.17
N ALA A 20 -0.33 51.33 -42.98
CA ALA A 20 -1.43 51.26 -42.02
C ALA A 20 -0.92 51.67 -40.64
N ALA A 21 -1.66 52.56 -39.96
CA ALA A 21 -1.40 52.92 -38.58
C ALA A 21 -1.36 51.65 -37.70
N ALA A 22 -0.45 51.59 -36.73
CA ALA A 22 -0.38 50.48 -35.78
C ALA A 22 -1.74 50.32 -35.09
N VAL A 23 -2.38 49.19 -35.34
CA VAL A 23 -3.63 48.81 -34.69
C VAL A 23 -3.32 48.52 -33.23
N VAL A 24 -3.84 49.32 -32.30
CA VAL A 24 -3.77 49.01 -30.87
C VAL A 24 -4.78 47.91 -30.59
N THR A 25 -4.28 46.77 -30.12
CA THR A 25 -5.09 45.64 -29.67
C THR A 25 -5.02 45.47 -28.16
N SER A 26 -6.12 45.10 -27.53
CA SER A 26 -6.19 44.75 -26.10
C SER A 26 -6.80 43.37 -25.94
N ASP A 27 -6.07 42.49 -25.25
CA ASP A 27 -6.48 41.10 -25.03
C ASP A 27 -7.06 40.93 -23.62
N TYR A 28 -8.31 40.47 -23.57
CA TYR A 28 -8.96 40.07 -22.34
C TYR A 28 -9.13 38.56 -22.35
N THR A 29 -8.64 37.89 -21.31
CA THR A 29 -8.66 36.43 -21.23
C THR A 29 -9.42 35.94 -20.01
N PHE A 30 -10.38 35.05 -20.22
CA PHE A 30 -10.93 34.17 -19.20
C PHE A 30 -10.26 32.81 -19.36
N ASP A 31 -9.55 32.36 -18.33
CA ASP A 31 -8.92 31.05 -18.30
C ASP A 31 -9.36 30.33 -17.03
N ALA A 32 -10.23 29.34 -17.18
CA ALA A 32 -10.86 28.68 -16.06
C ALA A 32 -9.84 27.92 -15.17
N SER A 33 -8.64 27.62 -15.70
CA SER A 33 -7.52 27.06 -14.94
C SER A 33 -6.73 28.09 -14.12
N ALA A 34 -6.88 29.38 -14.42
CA ALA A 34 -6.29 30.48 -13.66
C ALA A 34 -7.23 31.05 -12.59
N GLU A 35 -8.54 30.73 -12.66
CA GLU A 35 -9.51 31.23 -11.71
C GLU A 35 -9.50 30.41 -10.41
N THR A 36 -9.10 31.03 -9.29
CA THR A 36 -9.05 30.38 -7.98
C THR A 36 -10.41 29.78 -7.60
N ALA A 37 -11.51 30.50 -7.89
CA ALA A 37 -12.86 30.01 -7.60
C ALA A 37 -13.23 28.72 -8.36
N ILE A 38 -12.61 28.46 -9.52
CA ILE A 38 -12.84 27.24 -10.31
C ILE A 38 -11.84 26.14 -9.93
N THR A 39 -10.61 26.51 -9.58
CA THR A 39 -9.55 25.56 -9.23
C THR A 39 -9.69 24.96 -7.84
N THR A 40 -10.27 25.68 -6.89
CA THR A 40 -10.50 25.18 -5.52
C THR A 40 -11.85 24.51 -5.31
N ALA A 41 -12.83 24.73 -6.18
CA ALA A 41 -14.16 24.11 -6.09
C ALA A 41 -14.06 22.59 -6.30
N GLU A 42 -14.87 21.76 -5.66
CA GLU A 42 -14.91 20.31 -5.94
C GLU A 42 -15.50 19.99 -7.33
N LYS A 43 -15.26 18.79 -7.86
CA LYS A 43 -15.83 18.41 -9.17
C LYS A 43 -17.36 18.46 -9.10
N LYS A 44 -17.99 19.06 -10.12
CA LYS A 44 -19.43 19.35 -10.20
C LYS A 44 -19.98 20.32 -9.16
N ALA A 45 -19.14 20.91 -8.31
CA ALA A 45 -19.56 22.00 -7.45
C ALA A 45 -19.91 23.24 -8.29
N ASP A 46 -20.85 24.04 -7.81
CA ASP A 46 -21.22 25.29 -8.46
C ASP A 46 -20.05 26.29 -8.39
N ILE A 47 -19.81 26.98 -9.50
CA ILE A 47 -18.89 28.11 -9.58
C ILE A 47 -19.71 29.36 -9.32
N ALA A 48 -19.27 30.16 -8.36
CA ALA A 48 -19.97 31.40 -8.03
C ALA A 48 -20.14 32.26 -9.28
N ALA A 49 -21.34 32.83 -9.47
CA ALA A 49 -21.48 33.92 -10.43
C ALA A 49 -20.51 35.05 -10.05
N GLY A 50 -20.05 35.84 -11.03
CA GLY A 50 -19.15 36.95 -10.77
C GLY A 50 -18.25 37.31 -11.94
N LYS A 51 -17.37 38.27 -11.68
CA LYS A 51 -16.39 38.76 -12.66
C LYS A 51 -15.12 37.93 -12.60
N TYR A 52 -14.66 37.51 -13.77
CA TYR A 52 -13.54 36.61 -13.99
C TYR A 52 -12.71 37.10 -15.18
N GLY A 53 -11.52 36.54 -15.32
CA GLY A 53 -10.55 36.89 -16.34
C GLY A 53 -9.89 38.24 -16.12
N THR A 54 -9.07 38.65 -17.10
CA THR A 54 -8.32 39.90 -17.10
C THR A 54 -9.20 41.08 -16.68
N GLU A 55 -8.85 41.77 -15.58
CA GLU A 55 -9.59 42.94 -15.05
C GLU A 55 -11.10 42.70 -14.77
N GLY A 56 -11.49 41.44 -14.54
CA GLY A 56 -12.90 41.07 -14.38
C GLY A 56 -13.72 41.42 -15.61
N TYR A 57 -13.13 41.26 -16.79
CA TYR A 57 -13.75 41.61 -18.08
C TYR A 57 -14.88 40.64 -18.46
N PHE A 58 -14.83 39.40 -18.00
CA PHE A 58 -15.86 38.40 -18.23
C PHE A 58 -16.76 38.26 -17.01
N THR A 59 -18.02 37.97 -17.22
CA THR A 59 -18.98 37.67 -16.15
C THR A 59 -19.54 36.27 -16.35
N LEU A 60 -19.28 35.37 -15.39
CA LEU A 60 -20.01 34.11 -15.28
C LEU A 60 -21.33 34.37 -14.56
N SER A 61 -22.42 33.82 -15.10
CA SER A 61 -23.77 33.99 -14.57
C SER A 61 -24.61 32.74 -14.78
N GLY A 62 -25.67 32.56 -13.98
CA GLY A 62 -26.51 31.36 -14.01
C GLY A 62 -25.80 30.13 -13.42
N LYS A 63 -26.30 28.92 -13.73
CA LYS A 63 -25.74 27.68 -13.21
C LYS A 63 -24.48 27.26 -13.97
N VAL A 64 -23.33 27.58 -13.41
CA VAL A 64 -22.02 27.16 -13.90
C VAL A 64 -21.43 26.19 -12.90
N THR A 65 -20.98 25.01 -13.33
CA THR A 65 -20.35 24.03 -12.43
C THR A 65 -18.91 23.77 -12.81
N ARG A 66 -18.09 23.34 -11.86
CA ARG A 66 -16.75 22.83 -12.16
C ARG A 66 -16.90 21.53 -12.95
N GLY A 67 -16.50 21.54 -14.22
CA GLY A 67 -16.73 20.40 -15.11
C GLY A 67 -15.98 19.11 -14.71
N ASN A 68 -14.64 19.17 -14.62
CA ASN A 68 -13.79 18.02 -14.30
C ASN A 68 -12.58 18.41 -13.43
N SER A 69 -12.04 17.46 -12.68
CA SER A 69 -10.91 17.67 -11.76
C SER A 69 -9.58 17.90 -12.46
N SER A 70 -9.43 17.50 -13.73
CA SER A 70 -8.17 17.51 -14.48
C SER A 70 -8.05 18.61 -15.54
N THR A 71 -9.07 19.45 -15.78
CA THR A 71 -9.04 20.49 -16.83
C THR A 71 -9.59 21.85 -16.38
N PHE A 72 -10.02 21.97 -15.12
CA PHE A 72 -10.55 23.20 -14.51
C PHE A 72 -11.46 24.04 -15.43
N SER A 73 -12.54 23.45 -15.94
CA SER A 73 -13.45 24.12 -16.90
C SER A 73 -14.72 24.67 -16.23
N ALA A 74 -15.23 25.79 -16.73
CA ALA A 74 -16.58 26.28 -16.45
C ALA A 74 -17.61 25.52 -17.31
N GLU A 75 -18.35 24.59 -16.71
CA GLU A 75 -19.42 23.85 -17.40
C GLU A 75 -20.72 24.67 -17.38
N LEU A 76 -21.12 25.17 -18.54
CA LEU A 76 -22.40 25.85 -18.77
C LEU A 76 -23.49 24.80 -18.97
N ALA A 77 -24.57 24.86 -18.19
CA ALA A 77 -25.67 23.92 -18.34
C ALA A 77 -26.46 24.18 -19.63
N LYS A 78 -27.10 23.12 -20.17
CA LYS A 78 -27.93 23.25 -21.38
C LYS A 78 -29.23 23.98 -21.06
N GLY A 79 -29.65 24.82 -22.00
CA GLY A 79 -30.98 25.46 -22.04
C GLY A 79 -30.94 26.98 -21.92
N ALA A 80 -29.73 27.55 -21.88
CA ALA A 80 -29.41 28.96 -21.64
C ALA A 80 -29.74 29.92 -22.81
N ASP A 81 -30.88 29.72 -23.48
CA ASP A 81 -31.43 30.74 -24.39
C ASP A 81 -31.88 31.99 -23.60
N ASP A 82 -32.02 31.87 -22.27
CA ASP A 82 -32.09 32.95 -21.29
C ASP A 82 -30.89 32.92 -20.31
N LYS A 83 -30.53 34.08 -19.73
CA LYS A 83 -29.29 34.26 -18.94
C LYS A 83 -29.31 33.60 -17.54
N GLU A 84 -30.26 32.72 -17.26
CA GLU A 84 -30.45 32.10 -15.92
C GLU A 84 -29.80 30.71 -15.80
N GLU A 85 -29.57 30.00 -16.92
CA GLU A 85 -29.11 28.60 -16.91
C GLU A 85 -27.59 28.39 -17.10
N GLY A 86 -26.79 29.44 -17.28
CA GLY A 86 -25.32 29.38 -17.32
C GLY A 86 -24.73 30.08 -18.54
N ALA A 87 -24.00 31.19 -18.35
CA ALA A 87 -23.40 31.96 -19.45
C ALA A 87 -22.08 32.64 -19.06
N LEU A 88 -21.16 32.75 -20.02
CA LEU A 88 -19.95 33.59 -19.93
C LEU A 88 -20.15 34.85 -20.80
N THR A 89 -20.27 36.02 -20.18
CA THR A 89 -20.63 37.28 -20.83
C THR A 89 -19.48 38.26 -20.87
N PHE A 90 -19.33 39.04 -21.93
CA PHE A 90 -18.33 40.10 -22.07
C PHE A 90 -18.85 41.24 -22.97
N THR A 91 -18.26 42.42 -22.88
CA THR A 91 -18.67 43.61 -23.65
C THR A 91 -17.55 44.13 -24.53
N VAL A 92 -17.77 44.10 -25.84
CA VAL A 92 -16.91 44.69 -26.86
C VAL A 92 -17.23 46.17 -26.98
N THR A 93 -16.20 47.02 -26.98
CA THR A 93 -16.34 48.49 -27.02
C THR A 93 -15.99 49.09 -28.38
N GLY A 94 -15.13 48.42 -29.15
CA GLY A 94 -14.76 48.76 -30.53
C GLY A 94 -15.14 47.63 -31.49
N THR A 95 -14.15 47.03 -32.16
CA THR A 95 -14.31 45.74 -32.85
C THR A 95 -13.51 44.65 -32.12
N ALA A 96 -13.92 43.38 -32.20
CA ALA A 96 -13.20 42.29 -31.54
C ALA A 96 -13.19 40.97 -32.31
N ASP A 97 -12.10 40.23 -32.14
CA ASP A 97 -12.01 38.81 -32.46
C ASP A 97 -12.08 37.99 -31.17
N VAL A 98 -12.81 36.88 -31.18
CA VAL A 98 -13.06 36.04 -30.01
C VAL A 98 -12.73 34.59 -30.33
N VAL A 99 -11.93 33.97 -29.48
CA VAL A 99 -11.60 32.55 -29.54
C VAL A 99 -12.12 31.88 -28.28
N VAL A 100 -12.95 30.85 -28.44
CA VAL A 100 -13.51 30.04 -27.36
C VAL A 100 -12.96 28.63 -27.47
N THR A 101 -12.31 28.16 -26.41
CA THR A 101 -11.80 26.78 -26.30
C THR A 101 -12.72 25.99 -25.39
N ALA A 102 -13.37 24.95 -25.93
CA ALA A 102 -14.43 24.21 -25.26
C ALA A 102 -14.32 22.69 -25.43
N THR A 103 -14.95 21.94 -24.51
CA THR A 103 -15.11 20.46 -24.59
C THR A 103 -16.54 20.04 -24.25
N SER A 104 -16.91 18.81 -24.62
CA SER A 104 -18.17 18.20 -24.21
C SER A 104 -18.08 17.67 -22.77
N THR A 105 -19.22 17.30 -22.19
CA THR A 105 -19.32 16.77 -20.82
C THR A 105 -18.78 15.34 -20.64
N GLY A 106 -18.37 14.65 -21.72
CA GLY A 106 -17.82 13.29 -21.67
C GLY A 106 -16.98 12.94 -22.92
N SER A 107 -16.16 11.90 -22.83
CA SER A 107 -15.16 11.54 -23.86
C SER A 107 -15.74 11.14 -25.22
N THR A 108 -16.97 10.64 -25.26
CA THR A 108 -17.68 10.26 -26.49
C THR A 108 -18.95 11.08 -26.74
N ASN A 109 -19.19 12.12 -25.93
CA ASN A 109 -20.41 12.93 -26.03
C ASN A 109 -20.23 14.09 -27.00
N THR A 110 -21.34 14.63 -27.51
CA THR A 110 -21.37 15.91 -28.21
C THR A 110 -22.26 16.89 -27.45
N SER A 111 -21.81 18.13 -27.37
CA SER A 111 -22.48 19.29 -26.78
C SER A 111 -22.64 20.40 -27.82
N ASP A 112 -23.56 21.31 -27.60
CA ASP A 112 -23.76 22.46 -28.48
C ASP A 112 -23.32 23.77 -27.79
N LEU A 113 -22.71 24.68 -28.55
CA LEU A 113 -22.25 25.99 -28.11
C LEU A 113 -22.73 27.08 -29.08
N ALA A 114 -23.18 28.22 -28.55
CA ALA A 114 -23.48 29.40 -29.36
C ALA A 114 -22.94 30.68 -28.68
N LEU A 115 -22.57 31.66 -29.51
CA LEU A 115 -22.35 33.04 -29.09
C LEU A 115 -23.61 33.84 -29.43
N VAL A 116 -24.19 34.54 -28.46
CA VAL A 116 -25.38 35.38 -28.66
C VAL A 116 -25.10 36.84 -28.36
N ASP A 117 -25.75 37.75 -29.09
CA ASP A 117 -25.75 39.17 -28.78
C ASP A 117 -26.73 39.51 -27.63
N ALA A 118 -26.77 40.79 -27.24
CA ALA A 118 -27.65 41.26 -26.16
C ALA A 118 -29.16 41.07 -26.43
N SER A 119 -29.56 40.89 -27.70
CA SER A 119 -30.96 40.62 -28.10
C SER A 119 -31.27 39.11 -28.18
N GLY A 120 -30.28 38.25 -27.93
CA GLY A 120 -30.39 36.80 -28.03
C GLY A 120 -30.16 36.24 -29.44
N ASN A 121 -29.72 37.06 -30.41
CA ASN A 121 -29.44 36.57 -31.75
C ASN A 121 -28.13 35.77 -31.76
N LYS A 122 -28.15 34.57 -32.33
CA LYS A 122 -26.97 33.70 -32.45
C LYS A 122 -26.03 34.22 -33.53
N ILE A 123 -24.81 34.55 -33.14
CA ILE A 123 -23.74 34.97 -34.03
C ILE A 123 -23.07 33.72 -34.60
N ASP A 124 -23.07 33.60 -35.93
CA ASP A 124 -22.50 32.45 -36.67
C ASP A 124 -23.07 31.07 -36.27
N GLY A 125 -24.34 31.04 -35.82
CA GLY A 125 -25.11 29.82 -35.55
C GLY A 125 -24.63 29.00 -34.35
N ILE A 126 -25.12 27.75 -34.24
CA ILE A 126 -24.75 26.78 -33.20
C ILE A 126 -23.59 25.93 -33.69
N LYS A 127 -22.59 25.70 -32.83
CA LYS A 127 -21.41 24.88 -33.10
C LYS A 127 -21.42 23.63 -32.23
N ALA A 128 -21.11 22.47 -32.81
CA ALA A 128 -20.97 21.21 -32.08
C ALA A 128 -19.58 21.08 -31.47
N VAL A 129 -19.52 20.60 -30.22
CA VAL A 129 -18.31 20.36 -29.43
C VAL A 129 -18.33 18.89 -29.01
N THR A 130 -17.43 18.06 -29.56
CA THR A 130 -17.43 16.60 -29.35
C THR A 130 -16.23 16.13 -28.55
N GLY A 131 -16.48 15.24 -27.59
CA GLY A 131 -15.47 14.61 -26.77
C GLY A 131 -14.85 15.55 -25.74
N THR A 132 -13.86 15.03 -25.03
CA THR A 132 -13.05 15.83 -24.07
C THR A 132 -11.65 16.12 -24.59
N LYS A 133 -11.22 15.44 -25.67
CA LYS A 133 -9.99 15.69 -26.43
C LYS A 133 -10.19 15.27 -27.91
N PRO A 134 -9.60 15.99 -28.89
CA PRO A 134 -8.97 17.30 -28.72
C PRO A 134 -10.00 18.36 -28.29
N GLU A 135 -9.53 19.44 -27.67
CA GLU A 135 -10.38 20.59 -27.35
C GLU A 135 -10.88 21.24 -28.65
N THR A 136 -12.12 21.70 -28.65
CA THR A 136 -12.71 22.37 -29.80
C THR A 136 -12.49 23.87 -29.68
N GLU A 137 -11.76 24.47 -30.63
CA GLU A 137 -11.65 25.92 -30.76
C GLU A 137 -12.73 26.46 -31.71
N ILE A 138 -13.45 27.48 -31.26
CA ILE A 138 -14.46 28.20 -32.03
C ILE A 138 -14.05 29.66 -32.12
N LYS A 139 -14.03 30.21 -33.33
CA LYS A 139 -13.54 31.57 -33.61
C LYS A 139 -14.66 32.44 -34.18
N TYR A 140 -14.83 33.62 -33.60
CA TYR A 140 -15.70 34.68 -34.08
C TYR A 140 -14.83 35.89 -34.43
N THR A 141 -15.03 36.48 -35.60
CA THR A 141 -14.19 37.61 -36.05
C THR A 141 -15.04 38.83 -36.35
N ASN A 142 -14.45 40.02 -36.21
CA ASN A 142 -15.09 41.30 -36.51
C ASN A 142 -16.40 41.54 -35.75
N LEU A 143 -16.49 41.11 -34.48
CA LEU A 143 -17.61 41.49 -33.62
C LEU A 143 -17.60 43.01 -33.46
N VAL A 144 -18.78 43.63 -33.54
CA VAL A 144 -18.95 45.07 -33.35
C VAL A 144 -19.15 45.41 -31.87
N ALA A 145 -19.13 46.69 -31.52
CA ALA A 145 -19.39 47.14 -30.16
C ALA A 145 -20.77 46.63 -29.68
N GLY A 146 -20.79 45.95 -28.54
CA GLY A 146 -21.95 45.24 -28.04
C GLY A 146 -21.60 44.27 -26.91
N THR A 147 -22.63 43.79 -26.20
CA THR A 147 -22.47 42.75 -25.19
C THR A 147 -22.83 41.40 -25.77
N TYR A 148 -21.97 40.42 -25.53
CA TYR A 148 -22.08 39.06 -26.05
C TYR A 148 -22.02 38.04 -24.91
N SER A 149 -22.67 36.90 -25.10
CA SER A 149 -22.66 35.80 -24.14
C SER A 149 -22.43 34.45 -24.84
N ILE A 150 -21.55 33.63 -24.29
CA ILE A 150 -21.34 32.24 -24.69
C ILE A 150 -22.28 31.36 -23.87
N ILE A 151 -23.05 30.51 -24.55
CA ILE A 151 -24.11 29.68 -23.96
C ILE A 151 -24.11 28.25 -24.52
N ALA A 152 -24.76 27.32 -23.81
CA ALA A 152 -25.22 26.04 -24.36
C ALA A 152 -26.71 26.15 -24.74
N PRO A 153 -27.03 26.36 -26.04
CA PRO A 153 -28.37 26.78 -26.47
C PRO A 153 -29.44 25.70 -26.28
N LYS A 154 -30.69 26.11 -26.05
CA LYS A 154 -31.82 25.20 -25.81
C LYS A 154 -32.30 24.52 -27.08
N ASP A 155 -32.28 25.25 -28.20
CA ASP A 155 -32.63 24.78 -29.55
C ASP A 155 -31.52 23.96 -30.24
N GLY A 156 -30.45 23.62 -29.52
CA GLY A 156 -29.41 22.68 -29.98
C GLY A 156 -29.89 21.22 -30.02
N GLU A 157 -29.41 20.48 -31.03
CA GLU A 157 -29.73 19.05 -31.27
C GLU A 157 -29.21 18.13 -30.16
N ASN A 158 -28.15 18.51 -29.45
CA ASN A 158 -27.50 17.71 -28.41
C ASN A 158 -27.98 18.11 -27.01
N ASN A 159 -28.48 17.14 -26.23
CA ASN A 159 -29.12 17.40 -24.93
C ASN A 159 -28.15 17.46 -23.73
N ARG A 160 -27.07 18.26 -23.82
CA ARG A 160 -26.00 18.32 -22.80
C ARG A 160 -25.35 19.71 -22.71
N GLY A 161 -24.83 20.06 -21.53
CA GLY A 161 -24.07 21.31 -21.30
C GLY A 161 -22.72 21.32 -22.00
N VAL A 162 -22.00 22.44 -22.00
CA VAL A 162 -20.68 22.60 -22.65
C VAL A 162 -19.66 23.12 -21.65
N ARG A 163 -18.41 22.65 -21.74
CA ARG A 163 -17.32 23.07 -20.85
C ARG A 163 -16.46 24.11 -21.54
N ILE A 164 -16.42 25.33 -21.01
CA ILE A 164 -15.52 26.39 -21.44
C ILE A 164 -14.22 26.26 -20.65
N LEU A 165 -13.10 26.07 -21.34
CA LEU A 165 -11.77 26.05 -20.73
C LEU A 165 -11.14 27.44 -20.76
N LYS A 166 -11.22 28.09 -21.93
CA LYS A 166 -10.61 29.39 -22.16
C LYS A 166 -11.44 30.22 -23.13
N THR A 167 -11.43 31.53 -22.94
CA THR A 167 -11.97 32.49 -23.91
C THR A 167 -11.05 33.70 -23.97
N VAL A 168 -10.61 34.06 -25.19
CA VAL A 168 -9.78 35.23 -25.45
C VAL A 168 -10.58 36.18 -26.33
N VAL A 169 -10.68 37.45 -25.92
CA VAL A 169 -11.31 38.53 -26.67
C VAL A 169 -10.25 39.58 -26.98
N THR A 170 -9.86 39.67 -28.25
CA THR A 170 -8.88 40.63 -28.78
C THR A 170 -9.62 41.81 -29.40
N GLN A 171 -9.67 42.93 -28.69
CA GLN A 171 -10.31 44.15 -29.19
C GLN A 171 -9.35 44.99 -30.02
N THR A 172 -9.81 45.48 -31.17
CA THR A 172 -9.14 46.39 -32.08
C THR A 172 -9.85 47.74 -32.04
N SER A 173 -9.09 48.85 -31.91
CA SER A 173 -9.52 50.25 -31.71
C SER A 173 -9.86 50.62 -30.25
N GLY A 174 -8.96 51.42 -29.65
CA GLY A 174 -8.88 51.63 -28.19
C GLY A 174 -9.97 52.51 -27.58
N GLY A 175 -10.45 52.04 -26.43
CA GLY A 175 -10.82 52.87 -25.29
C GLY A 175 -10.34 52.16 -24.03
N GLU A 176 -9.63 52.87 -23.14
CA GLU A 176 -9.52 52.40 -21.76
C GLU A 176 -10.94 52.32 -21.17
N ARG A 177 -11.23 51.26 -20.42
CA ARG A 177 -12.49 51.14 -19.68
C ARG A 177 -12.61 52.37 -18.75
N PRO A 178 -13.69 53.18 -18.83
CA PRO A 178 -13.85 54.39 -18.00
C PRO A 178 -13.66 54.07 -16.52
N ALA A 179 -13.07 54.93 -15.68
CA ALA A 179 -12.92 54.64 -14.26
C ALA A 179 -14.28 54.32 -13.59
N ARG A 180 -14.33 53.28 -12.74
CA ARG A 180 -15.54 52.88 -12.01
C ARG A 180 -16.09 54.06 -11.19
N ALA A 181 -17.41 54.13 -11.02
CA ALA A 181 -18.02 55.08 -10.09
C ALA A 181 -17.45 54.97 -8.67
N ASP A 182 -17.35 56.10 -7.96
CA ASP A 182 -16.82 56.15 -6.59
C ASP A 182 -17.64 55.25 -5.67
N TRP A 183 -16.95 54.35 -4.95
CA TRP A 183 -17.56 53.42 -4.02
C TRP A 183 -18.37 54.13 -2.95
N SER A 184 -17.98 55.35 -2.54
CA SER A 184 -18.71 56.15 -1.55
C SER A 184 -20.17 56.42 -1.95
N GLY A 185 -20.44 56.60 -3.25
CA GLY A 185 -21.76 56.92 -3.81
C GLY A 185 -22.70 55.72 -4.04
N VAL A 186 -22.21 54.47 -3.91
CA VAL A 186 -23.03 53.27 -4.09
C VAL A 186 -23.89 52.99 -2.86
N VAL A 187 -25.21 52.83 -3.00
CA VAL A 187 -26.11 52.58 -1.84
C VAL A 187 -25.86 51.18 -1.25
N ALA A 188 -26.06 51.01 0.07
CA ALA A 188 -25.96 49.72 0.74
C ALA A 188 -27.05 48.72 0.26
N PRO A 189 -26.78 47.40 0.29
CA PRO A 189 -27.74 46.39 -0.17
C PRO A 189 -28.95 46.27 0.77
N VAL A 190 -30.11 45.91 0.22
CA VAL A 190 -31.37 45.74 0.98
C VAL A 190 -31.95 44.36 0.72
N LEU A 191 -32.39 43.65 1.76
CA LEU A 191 -33.06 42.35 1.63
C LEU A 191 -34.54 42.52 1.24
N GLY A 192 -35.02 41.66 0.34
CA GLY A 192 -36.44 41.49 0.03
C GLY A 192 -37.11 40.44 0.92
N ASP A 193 -38.33 40.03 0.56
CA ASP A 193 -39.10 39.08 1.35
C ASP A 193 -38.64 37.63 1.10
N VAL A 194 -38.28 36.94 2.18
CA VAL A 194 -37.69 35.59 2.14
C VAL A 194 -38.80 34.54 2.00
N THR A 195 -38.56 33.52 1.18
CA THR A 195 -39.51 32.43 0.93
C THR A 195 -38.85 31.06 1.12
N SER A 196 -39.57 30.09 1.69
CA SER A 196 -39.11 28.71 1.88
C SER A 196 -39.94 27.75 1.02
N LYS A 197 -39.30 26.97 0.14
CA LYS A 197 -39.97 26.00 -0.75
C LYS A 197 -39.03 24.87 -1.17
N ASP A 198 -39.57 23.64 -1.28
CA ASP A 198 -38.88 22.46 -1.84
C ASP A 198 -37.52 22.15 -1.17
N GLY A 199 -37.44 22.32 0.16
CA GLY A 199 -36.22 22.09 0.93
C GLY A 199 -35.18 23.20 0.86
N ASN A 200 -35.53 24.34 0.30
CA ASN A 200 -34.65 25.50 0.16
C ASN A 200 -35.28 26.78 0.70
N ILE A 201 -34.44 27.75 1.09
CA ILE A 201 -34.84 29.11 1.46
C ILE A 201 -34.27 30.09 0.42
N THR A 202 -35.13 30.83 -0.26
CA THR A 202 -34.76 31.85 -1.25
C THR A 202 -34.86 33.24 -0.63
N VAL A 203 -33.77 34.00 -0.69
CA VAL A 203 -33.59 35.33 -0.10
C VAL A 203 -33.36 36.36 -1.21
N PRO A 204 -34.38 37.15 -1.59
CA PRO A 204 -34.22 38.25 -2.52
C PRO A 204 -33.44 39.43 -1.92
N PHE A 205 -32.83 40.25 -2.76
CA PHE A 205 -32.16 41.48 -2.39
C PHE A 205 -32.15 42.50 -3.55
N THR A 206 -31.95 43.77 -3.21
CA THR A 206 -31.75 44.89 -4.14
C THR A 206 -30.35 45.46 -3.91
N MET A 207 -29.54 45.51 -4.96
CA MET A 207 -28.21 46.10 -4.96
C MET A 207 -27.73 46.33 -6.40
N VAL A 208 -27.06 47.46 -6.65
CA VAL A 208 -26.36 47.67 -7.92
C VAL A 208 -25.07 46.84 -7.89
N ILE A 209 -25.04 45.75 -8.65
CA ILE A 209 -23.90 44.86 -8.85
C ILE A 209 -23.43 45.07 -10.28
N GLY A 210 -22.12 45.18 -10.49
CA GLY A 210 -21.53 45.40 -11.80
C GLY A 210 -20.45 46.45 -11.79
N TYR A 211 -20.10 46.97 -12.96
CA TYR A 211 -18.90 47.81 -13.09
C TYR A 211 -18.95 49.07 -12.21
N ASP A 212 -20.08 49.77 -12.12
CA ASP A 212 -20.19 50.95 -11.24
C ASP A 212 -20.72 50.63 -9.83
N GLY A 213 -21.10 49.37 -9.59
CA GLY A 213 -21.68 48.89 -8.34
C GLY A 213 -20.71 48.08 -7.48
N ALA A 214 -21.26 47.16 -6.70
CA ALA A 214 -20.49 46.14 -5.99
C ALA A 214 -19.96 45.07 -6.94
N ASP A 215 -18.86 44.42 -6.55
CA ASP A 215 -18.37 43.22 -7.25
C ASP A 215 -19.24 42.00 -6.92
N LYS A 216 -19.70 41.92 -5.67
CA LYS A 216 -20.66 40.90 -5.23
C LYS A 216 -21.46 41.36 -4.02
N VAL A 217 -22.55 40.68 -3.74
CA VAL A 217 -23.17 40.66 -2.41
C VAL A 217 -22.93 39.32 -1.75
N VAL A 218 -22.87 39.33 -0.41
CA VAL A 218 -22.82 38.14 0.44
C VAL A 218 -24.01 38.20 1.37
N VAL A 219 -24.87 37.21 1.32
CA VAL A 219 -25.96 37.01 2.28
C VAL A 219 -25.54 35.94 3.26
N THR A 220 -25.60 36.24 4.55
CA THR A 220 -25.24 35.32 5.62
C THR A 220 -26.49 34.88 6.35
N MET A 221 -26.65 33.56 6.48
CA MET A 221 -27.71 32.89 7.23
C MET A 221 -27.20 32.48 8.61
N THR A 222 -27.91 32.88 9.65
CA THR A 222 -27.64 32.52 11.05
C THR A 222 -28.81 31.74 11.63
N ASP A 223 -28.54 30.84 12.57
CA ASP A 223 -29.57 30.16 13.35
C ASP A 223 -30.19 31.08 14.42
N GLU A 224 -31.17 30.57 15.17
CA GLU A 224 -31.85 31.32 16.23
C GLU A 224 -30.92 31.74 17.38
N ALA A 225 -29.77 31.06 17.56
CA ALA A 225 -28.74 31.42 18.52
C ALA A 225 -27.78 32.51 18.01
N GLY A 226 -27.95 32.96 16.75
CA GLY A 226 -27.11 33.96 16.11
C GLY A 226 -25.78 33.41 15.58
N LYS A 227 -25.62 32.08 15.51
CA LYS A 227 -24.44 31.45 14.92
C LYS A 227 -24.59 31.39 13.41
N GLU A 228 -23.54 31.74 12.68
CA GLU A 228 -23.50 31.59 11.22
C GLU A 228 -23.60 30.10 10.82
N VAL A 229 -24.59 29.79 9.98
CA VAL A 229 -24.87 28.44 9.47
C VAL A 229 -24.36 28.29 8.04
N ALA A 230 -24.56 29.30 7.20
CA ALA A 230 -24.08 29.33 5.82
C ALA A 230 -24.03 30.78 5.28
N SER A 231 -23.27 31.01 4.22
CA SER A 231 -23.22 32.30 3.51
C SER A 231 -23.21 32.06 2.00
N GLU A 232 -24.04 32.79 1.27
CA GLU A 232 -24.17 32.70 -0.20
C GLU A 232 -23.76 34.01 -0.85
N SER A 233 -23.09 33.94 -2.01
CA SER A 233 -22.64 35.11 -2.76
C SER A 233 -23.35 35.24 -4.11
N TYR A 234 -23.67 36.46 -4.51
CA TYR A 234 -24.22 36.76 -5.84
C TYR A 234 -23.47 37.92 -6.48
N ALA A 235 -23.10 37.80 -7.76
CA ALA A 235 -22.22 38.77 -8.42
C ALA A 235 -22.52 39.00 -9.91
N LYS A 236 -23.71 38.58 -10.38
CA LYS A 236 -24.16 38.92 -11.74
C LYS A 236 -24.58 40.39 -11.77
N ASP A 237 -24.19 41.11 -12.82
CA ASP A 237 -24.58 42.51 -13.03
C ASP A 237 -26.11 42.64 -12.98
N THR A 238 -26.61 43.40 -12.01
CA THR A 238 -28.05 43.57 -11.73
C THR A 238 -28.29 44.75 -10.81
N THR A 239 -29.55 45.14 -10.65
CA THR A 239 -30.02 46.04 -9.58
C THR A 239 -30.75 45.30 -8.45
N GLY A 240 -31.02 44.01 -8.62
CA GLY A 240 -31.55 43.11 -7.59
C GLY A 240 -31.58 41.64 -8.06
N ALA A 241 -31.52 40.68 -7.13
CA ALA A 241 -31.59 39.24 -7.40
C ALA A 241 -31.99 38.46 -6.13
N SER A 242 -31.75 37.15 -6.08
CA SER A 242 -31.92 36.33 -4.89
C SER A 242 -30.80 35.30 -4.76
N VAL A 243 -30.57 34.79 -3.55
CA VAL A 243 -29.73 33.62 -3.25
C VAL A 243 -30.55 32.55 -2.55
N THR A 244 -30.11 31.30 -2.63
CA THR A 244 -30.87 30.15 -2.11
C THR A 244 -30.00 29.34 -1.15
N PHE A 245 -30.54 28.99 0.02
CA PHE A 245 -29.90 28.14 1.03
C PHE A 245 -30.59 26.79 1.14
N THR A 246 -29.85 25.73 1.49
CA THR A 246 -30.38 24.37 1.79
C THR A 246 -30.03 23.97 3.22
N PRO A 247 -30.79 24.43 4.24
CA PRO A 247 -30.47 24.13 5.63
C PRO A 247 -30.58 22.64 5.94
N SER A 248 -29.71 22.12 6.79
CA SER A 248 -29.69 20.70 7.18
C SER A 248 -30.63 20.35 8.35
N ALA A 249 -31.37 21.34 8.87
CA ALA A 249 -32.32 21.20 9.96
C ALA A 249 -33.48 22.21 9.83
N SER A 250 -34.65 21.86 10.33
CA SER A 250 -35.78 22.76 10.53
C SER A 250 -35.46 23.79 11.60
N GLY A 251 -35.94 25.02 11.43
CA GLY A 251 -35.72 26.10 12.39
C GLY A 251 -35.99 27.48 11.82
N LYS A 252 -35.89 28.49 12.67
CA LYS A 252 -35.95 29.89 12.28
C LYS A 252 -34.56 30.41 11.95
N TYR A 253 -34.40 30.94 10.75
CA TYR A 253 -33.13 31.46 10.26
C TYR A 253 -33.20 32.97 10.07
N THR A 254 -32.10 33.66 10.38
CA THR A 254 -31.94 35.10 10.20
C THR A 254 -30.90 35.39 9.12
N PHE A 255 -31.25 36.26 8.18
CA PHE A 255 -30.45 36.63 7.02
C PHE A 255 -29.96 38.07 7.16
N SER A 256 -28.67 38.27 6.94
CA SER A 256 -28.03 39.58 6.81
C SER A 256 -27.33 39.66 5.45
N ILE A 257 -27.10 40.87 4.93
CA ILE A 257 -26.47 41.06 3.62
C ILE A 257 -25.36 42.11 3.70
N LYS A 258 -24.28 41.91 2.95
CA LYS A 258 -23.25 42.92 2.70
C LYS A 258 -22.86 42.96 1.24
N ALA A 259 -22.48 44.13 0.76
CA ALA A 259 -21.92 44.33 -0.57
C ALA A 259 -20.41 44.51 -0.47
N VAL A 260 -19.69 43.81 -1.35
CA VAL A 260 -18.23 43.75 -1.37
C VAL A 260 -17.75 44.30 -2.71
N ARG A 261 -16.75 45.17 -2.65
CA ARG A 261 -16.02 45.68 -3.82
C ARG A 261 -14.53 45.66 -3.51
N ASP A 262 -13.74 45.15 -4.44
CA ASP A 262 -12.30 45.04 -4.27
C ASP A 262 -11.67 46.42 -4.01
N GLY A 263 -10.79 46.48 -3.01
CA GLY A 263 -10.20 47.73 -2.49
C GLY A 263 -11.15 48.68 -1.74
N GLY A 264 -12.43 48.34 -1.57
CA GLY A 264 -13.42 49.13 -0.83
C GLY A 264 -13.85 48.47 0.50
N ALA A 265 -14.24 49.27 1.50
CA ALA A 265 -14.84 48.74 2.73
C ALA A 265 -16.24 48.17 2.45
N ASP A 266 -16.55 47.01 3.03
CA ASP A 266 -17.84 46.33 2.89
C ASP A 266 -19.01 47.26 3.30
N LYS A 267 -20.10 47.24 2.51
CA LYS A 267 -21.34 47.97 2.83
C LYS A 267 -22.40 47.00 3.32
N THR A 268 -22.65 46.99 4.63
CA THR A 268 -23.66 46.12 5.26
C THR A 268 -25.06 46.71 5.10
N GLY A 269 -26.04 45.86 4.78
CA GLY A 269 -27.45 46.22 4.77
C GLY A 269 -27.97 46.49 6.18
N ALA A 270 -28.85 47.49 6.33
CA ALA A 270 -29.31 47.95 7.64
C ALA A 270 -30.33 47.00 8.30
N GLU A 271 -31.01 46.16 7.52
CA GLU A 271 -32.06 45.26 7.99
C GLU A 271 -31.67 43.79 7.84
N THR A 272 -32.12 42.98 8.79
CA THR A 272 -32.11 41.52 8.70
C THR A 272 -33.51 41.00 8.42
N LYS A 273 -33.62 39.88 7.71
CA LYS A 273 -34.90 39.18 7.49
C LYS A 273 -34.88 37.82 8.15
N THR A 274 -36.04 37.29 8.53
CA THR A 274 -36.12 35.95 9.11
C THR A 274 -37.06 35.07 8.29
N ALA A 275 -36.76 33.78 8.20
CA ALA A 275 -37.68 32.79 7.65
C ALA A 275 -37.69 31.52 8.49
N ASP A 276 -38.88 30.96 8.64
CA ASP A 276 -39.04 29.62 9.19
C ASP A 276 -38.80 28.61 8.06
N PHE A 277 -38.06 27.55 8.37
CA PHE A 277 -37.76 26.47 7.44
C PHE A 277 -38.06 25.13 8.06
N VAL A 278 -38.61 24.25 7.23
CA VAL A 278 -38.91 22.87 7.58
C VAL A 278 -38.19 21.97 6.58
N LEU A 279 -37.25 21.15 7.07
CA LEU A 279 -36.47 20.22 6.25
C LEU A 279 -37.39 19.17 5.63
N PRO A 280 -37.37 18.85 4.33
CA PRO A 280 -38.19 17.78 3.80
C PRO A 280 -37.86 16.45 4.48
N LEU A 281 -38.89 15.73 4.93
CA LEU A 281 -38.73 14.45 5.61
C LEU A 281 -38.17 13.41 4.61
N ALA A 282 -37.08 12.70 4.94
CA ALA A 282 -36.49 11.69 4.05
C ALA A 282 -37.25 10.35 4.12
N THR A 283 -37.03 9.45 3.16
CA THR A 283 -37.61 8.09 3.22
C THR A 283 -36.76 7.16 4.10
N SER A 284 -37.43 6.30 4.86
CA SER A 284 -36.77 5.25 5.65
C SER A 284 -36.34 4.06 4.77
N ALA A 285 -35.37 3.27 5.22
CA ALA A 285 -34.93 2.04 4.57
C ALA A 285 -35.03 0.86 5.54
N ILE A 286 -35.79 -0.18 5.18
CA ILE A 286 -35.88 -1.44 5.94
C ILE A 286 -34.53 -2.14 5.85
N GLY A 287 -33.87 -2.30 7.00
CA GLY A 287 -32.57 -2.96 7.11
C GLY A 287 -32.68 -4.46 7.37
N SER A 288 -33.71 -4.89 8.11
CA SER A 288 -33.96 -6.31 8.36
C SER A 288 -35.46 -6.60 8.50
N ILE A 289 -35.87 -7.78 8.03
CA ILE A 289 -37.21 -8.33 8.22
C ILE A 289 -37.10 -9.84 8.44
N TYR A 290 -37.68 -10.35 9.52
CA TYR A 290 -37.55 -11.77 9.89
C TYR A 290 -38.71 -12.25 10.78
N ASN A 291 -39.01 -13.55 10.70
CA ASN A 291 -40.06 -14.16 11.50
C ASN A 291 -39.65 -14.28 12.98
N LYS A 292 -40.50 -13.86 13.91
CA LYS A 292 -40.41 -14.18 15.35
C LYS A 292 -41.20 -15.45 15.71
N GLY A 293 -41.76 -16.13 14.71
CA GLY A 293 -42.58 -17.32 14.87
C GLY A 293 -44.03 -17.02 15.25
N ASN A 294 -44.87 -18.04 15.20
CA ASN A 294 -46.31 -18.00 15.54
C ASN A 294 -47.05 -16.81 14.90
N GLY A 295 -46.80 -16.54 13.62
CA GLY A 295 -47.46 -15.45 12.90
C GLY A 295 -46.99 -14.05 13.30
N SER A 296 -45.75 -13.91 13.77
CA SER A 296 -45.16 -12.61 14.11
C SER A 296 -43.91 -12.33 13.28
N VAL A 297 -43.74 -11.08 12.83
CA VAL A 297 -42.63 -10.61 12.00
C VAL A 297 -42.02 -9.36 12.64
N ALA A 298 -40.70 -9.37 12.85
CA ALA A 298 -39.95 -8.18 13.25
C ALA A 298 -39.41 -7.45 12.02
N VAL A 299 -39.42 -6.13 12.08
CA VAL A 299 -38.98 -5.22 11.03
C VAL A 299 -38.11 -4.15 11.69
N GLU A 300 -36.93 -3.89 11.13
CA GLU A 300 -36.01 -2.84 11.60
C GLU A 300 -35.64 -1.94 10.42
N TRP A 301 -35.47 -0.65 10.67
CA TRP A 301 -35.21 0.34 9.62
C TRP A 301 -34.25 1.45 10.05
N SER A 302 -33.76 2.21 9.07
CA SER A 302 -32.88 3.36 9.32
C SER A 302 -33.67 4.56 9.85
N ALA A 303 -33.12 5.26 10.84
CA ALA A 303 -33.72 6.49 11.34
C ALA A 303 -33.75 7.59 10.24
N VAL A 304 -34.87 8.28 10.14
CA VAL A 304 -35.07 9.48 9.32
C VAL A 304 -34.86 10.71 10.20
N LYS A 305 -33.95 11.60 9.76
CA LYS A 305 -33.66 12.85 10.46
C LYS A 305 -34.94 13.69 10.62
N GLU A 306 -35.20 14.15 11.84
CA GLU A 306 -36.40 14.91 12.27
C GLU A 306 -37.74 14.17 12.21
N ALA A 307 -37.77 12.87 11.89
CA ALA A 307 -38.98 12.08 12.11
C ALA A 307 -39.27 12.02 13.62
N THR A 308 -40.49 12.40 13.99
CA THR A 308 -40.98 12.31 15.37
C THR A 308 -41.61 10.95 15.65
N SER A 309 -42.04 10.22 14.62
CA SER A 309 -42.56 8.87 14.75
C SER A 309 -42.52 8.06 13.46
N TYR A 310 -42.80 6.77 13.56
CA TYR A 310 -42.88 5.82 12.45
C TYR A 310 -44.14 4.96 12.55
N VAL A 311 -44.67 4.56 11.41
CA VAL A 311 -45.75 3.59 11.28
C VAL A 311 -45.30 2.48 10.34
N VAL A 312 -45.43 1.23 10.74
CA VAL A 312 -45.20 0.07 9.88
C VAL A 312 -46.50 -0.33 9.22
N GLU A 313 -46.55 -0.29 7.90
CA GLU A 313 -47.69 -0.76 7.12
C GLU A 313 -47.40 -2.15 6.53
N TYR A 314 -48.39 -3.03 6.55
CA TYR A 314 -48.27 -4.38 6.02
C TYR A 314 -49.53 -4.87 5.30
N SER A 315 -49.36 -5.67 4.25
CA SER A 315 -50.44 -6.16 3.38
C SER A 315 -50.13 -7.55 2.83
N ASN A 316 -51.13 -8.42 2.69
CA ASN A 316 -51.02 -9.73 2.04
C ASN A 316 -51.59 -9.79 0.62
N ASP A 317 -52.12 -8.68 0.10
CA ASP A 317 -52.68 -8.57 -1.25
C ASP A 317 -52.13 -7.34 -2.02
N GLY A 318 -51.25 -6.56 -1.38
CA GLY A 318 -50.66 -5.33 -1.90
C GLY A 318 -51.63 -4.15 -2.02
N LYS A 319 -52.90 -4.33 -1.64
CA LYS A 319 -53.97 -3.35 -1.83
C LYS A 319 -54.54 -2.85 -0.50
N ASN A 320 -54.78 -3.75 0.44
CA ASN A 320 -55.31 -3.46 1.76
C ASN A 320 -54.17 -3.48 2.79
N TRP A 321 -53.82 -2.31 3.31
CA TRP A 321 -52.71 -2.13 4.24
C TRP A 321 -53.21 -1.92 5.67
N ALA A 322 -52.73 -2.76 6.59
CA ALA A 322 -52.88 -2.54 8.03
C ALA A 322 -51.68 -1.76 8.56
N SER A 323 -51.86 -1.01 9.65
CA SER A 323 -50.83 -0.13 10.21
C SER A 323 -50.54 -0.47 11.67
N LEU A 324 -49.25 -0.42 12.04
CA LEU A 324 -48.74 -0.58 13.40
C LEU A 324 -47.92 0.67 13.77
N ASP A 325 -48.34 1.38 14.82
CA ASP A 325 -47.58 2.52 15.33
C ASP A 325 -46.31 2.06 16.04
N ALA A 326 -45.16 2.59 15.62
CA ALA A 326 -43.85 2.30 16.18
C ALA A 326 -43.30 3.47 17.02
N ALA A 327 -44.06 4.57 17.17
CA ALA A 327 -43.60 5.79 17.83
C ALA A 327 -42.23 6.22 17.28
N ASP A 328 -41.30 6.67 18.11
CA ASP A 328 -39.95 7.13 17.74
C ASP A 328 -38.93 6.00 17.52
N LYS A 329 -39.35 4.74 17.59
CA LYS A 329 -38.46 3.58 17.46
C LYS A 329 -38.13 3.29 15.99
N THR A 330 -37.00 2.60 15.80
CA THR A 330 -36.55 2.10 14.49
C THR A 330 -36.77 0.60 14.30
N GLU A 331 -37.63 0.03 15.14
CA GLU A 331 -38.01 -1.38 15.10
C GLU A 331 -39.47 -1.57 15.53
N ALA A 332 -40.12 -2.59 14.95
CA ALA A 332 -41.44 -3.02 15.40
C ALA A 332 -41.66 -4.52 15.14
N THR A 333 -42.60 -5.10 15.88
CA THR A 333 -43.05 -6.49 15.67
C THR A 333 -44.52 -6.51 15.28
N ILE A 334 -44.80 -6.92 14.05
CA ILE A 334 -46.14 -7.19 13.54
C ILE A 334 -46.58 -8.55 14.07
N LYS A 335 -47.80 -8.64 14.63
CA LYS A 335 -48.34 -9.87 15.25
C LYS A 335 -49.65 -10.30 14.58
N GLY A 336 -50.01 -11.57 14.73
CA GLY A 336 -51.30 -12.10 14.26
C GLY A 336 -51.39 -12.27 12.74
N LEU A 337 -50.25 -12.40 12.06
CA LEU A 337 -50.17 -12.68 10.63
C LEU A 337 -50.48 -14.15 10.35
N THR A 338 -51.08 -14.43 9.19
CA THR A 338 -51.43 -15.79 8.79
C THR A 338 -50.18 -16.57 8.39
N VAL A 339 -49.88 -17.64 9.13
CA VAL A 339 -48.77 -18.56 8.81
C VAL A 339 -48.98 -19.16 7.42
N GLY A 340 -47.92 -19.13 6.60
CA GLY A 340 -47.89 -19.62 5.23
C GLY A 340 -48.17 -18.54 4.17
N SER A 341 -48.69 -17.38 4.54
CA SER A 341 -48.95 -16.25 3.63
C SER A 341 -47.73 -15.35 3.46
N GLU A 342 -47.62 -14.72 2.29
CA GLU A 342 -46.64 -13.67 2.00
C GLU A 342 -47.22 -12.30 2.33
N TYR A 343 -46.41 -11.42 2.93
CA TYR A 343 -46.77 -10.04 3.25
C TYR A 343 -45.74 -9.07 2.68
N SER A 344 -46.21 -7.98 2.07
CA SER A 344 -45.42 -6.78 1.81
C SER A 344 -45.44 -5.88 3.04
N VAL A 345 -44.30 -5.30 3.39
CA VAL A 345 -44.12 -4.41 4.54
C VAL A 345 -43.40 -3.14 4.09
N ARG A 346 -43.84 -1.99 4.59
CA ARG A 346 -43.18 -0.68 4.38
C ARG A 346 -43.26 0.18 5.62
N VAL A 347 -42.34 1.12 5.77
CA VAL A 347 -42.25 2.01 6.93
C VAL A 347 -42.59 3.43 6.49
N VAL A 348 -43.52 4.05 7.20
CA VAL A 348 -43.93 5.44 7.05
C VAL A 348 -43.26 6.27 8.14
N ALA A 349 -42.27 7.09 7.80
CA ALA A 349 -41.74 8.08 8.72
C ALA A 349 -42.68 9.28 8.80
N LYS A 350 -42.84 9.87 9.99
CA LYS A 350 -43.76 11.00 10.23
C LYS A 350 -43.07 12.12 11.00
N ARG A 351 -43.45 13.36 10.68
CA ARG A 351 -43.14 14.56 11.46
C ARG A 351 -44.37 15.47 11.45
N GLY A 352 -45.18 15.41 12.50
CA GLY A 352 -46.50 16.05 12.51
C GLY A 352 -47.40 15.46 11.41
N GLU A 353 -47.93 16.32 10.53
CA GLU A 353 -48.73 15.92 9.36
C GLU A 353 -47.87 15.45 8.16
N ASP A 354 -46.57 15.77 8.13
CA ASP A 354 -45.67 15.32 7.07
C ASP A 354 -45.37 13.83 7.20
N SER A 355 -45.35 13.10 6.08
CA SER A 355 -44.96 11.69 6.06
C SER A 355 -44.26 11.25 4.77
N THR A 356 -43.43 10.21 4.86
CA THR A 356 -42.74 9.57 3.74
C THR A 356 -42.72 8.06 3.92
N THR A 357 -42.79 7.30 2.82
CA THR A 357 -42.90 5.84 2.85
C THR A 357 -41.68 5.16 2.21
N SER A 358 -41.16 4.11 2.86
CA SER A 358 -40.05 3.30 2.36
C SER A 358 -40.42 2.47 1.13
N LYS A 359 -39.41 1.89 0.46
CA LYS A 359 -39.61 0.75 -0.45
C LYS A 359 -40.21 -0.43 0.31
N GLU A 360 -40.98 -1.26 -0.39
CA GLU A 360 -41.60 -2.47 0.16
C GLU A 360 -40.56 -3.59 0.30
N ALA A 361 -40.67 -4.35 1.40
CA ALA A 361 -39.98 -5.62 1.61
C ALA A 361 -41.01 -6.74 1.73
N THR A 362 -40.77 -7.90 1.12
CA THR A 362 -41.67 -9.05 1.21
C THR A 362 -41.14 -10.09 2.19
N ILE A 363 -42.05 -10.77 2.89
CA ILE A 363 -41.72 -11.91 3.76
C ILE A 363 -42.84 -12.95 3.79
N LYS A 364 -42.46 -14.22 3.70
CA LYS A 364 -43.37 -15.34 3.98
C LYS A 364 -43.41 -15.62 5.47
N VAL A 365 -44.61 -15.61 6.05
CA VAL A 365 -44.83 -15.76 7.49
C VAL A 365 -44.74 -17.24 7.89
N THR A 366 -43.97 -17.55 8.92
CA THR A 366 -43.72 -18.91 9.40
C THR A 366 -44.19 -19.13 10.83
N LYS A 367 -44.33 -20.40 11.22
CA LYS A 367 -44.62 -20.79 12.60
C LYS A 367 -43.36 -20.74 13.44
N GLU A 368 -42.23 -21.07 12.83
CA GLU A 368 -40.90 -21.10 13.41
C GLU A 368 -40.30 -19.69 13.42
N ALA A 369 -39.55 -19.36 14.46
CA ALA A 369 -38.76 -18.12 14.50
C ALA A 369 -37.54 -18.27 13.59
N GLN A 370 -37.14 -17.16 12.97
CA GLN A 370 -35.95 -17.03 12.16
C GLN A 370 -34.87 -16.29 12.94
N GLN A 371 -33.61 -16.60 12.62
CA GLN A 371 -32.47 -15.90 13.19
C GLN A 371 -32.32 -14.53 12.51
N LYS A 372 -31.91 -13.52 13.28
CA LYS A 372 -31.55 -12.20 12.75
C LYS A 372 -30.16 -12.27 12.15
N TRP A 373 -30.01 -11.86 10.90
CA TRP A 373 -28.71 -11.81 10.22
C TRP A 373 -28.38 -10.38 9.78
N GLY A 374 -27.12 -9.99 9.93
CA GLY A 374 -26.54 -8.72 9.50
C GLY A 374 -25.42 -8.92 8.49
N GLN A 375 -24.99 -7.82 7.88
CA GLN A 375 -23.90 -7.79 6.90
C GLN A 375 -23.01 -6.59 7.18
N ILE A 376 -21.70 -6.78 7.11
CA ILE A 376 -20.72 -5.69 7.26
C ILE A 376 -19.48 -5.98 6.41
N THR A 377 -18.83 -4.93 5.92
CA THR A 377 -17.50 -5.02 5.29
C THR A 377 -16.58 -4.06 6.02
N TYR A 378 -15.48 -4.55 6.57
CA TYR A 378 -14.59 -3.76 7.44
C TYR A 378 -13.15 -4.28 7.46
N GLY A 379 -12.26 -3.50 8.06
CA GLY A 379 -10.85 -3.83 8.23
C GLY A 379 -9.96 -3.50 7.02
N ASN A 380 -8.68 -3.87 7.11
CA ASN A 380 -7.67 -3.38 6.16
C ASN A 380 -7.95 -3.81 4.72
N GLY A 381 -7.98 -2.83 3.81
CA GLY A 381 -8.22 -3.03 2.38
C GLY A 381 -9.66 -3.40 2.01
N ALA A 382 -10.58 -3.51 2.98
CA ALA A 382 -11.97 -3.88 2.74
C ALA A 382 -12.80 -2.70 2.21
N SER A 383 -13.76 -2.97 1.33
CA SER A 383 -14.57 -1.96 0.65
C SER A 383 -15.93 -2.53 0.24
N SER A 384 -16.99 -2.04 0.88
CA SER A 384 -18.37 -2.43 0.57
C SER A 384 -18.80 -2.13 -0.87
N SER A 385 -18.11 -1.23 -1.57
CA SER A 385 -18.37 -0.93 -2.99
C SER A 385 -17.87 -2.02 -3.96
N LYS A 386 -16.96 -2.89 -3.51
CA LYS A 386 -16.34 -3.94 -4.32
C LYS A 386 -16.87 -5.34 -4.00
N ASP A 387 -17.60 -5.44 -2.90
CA ASP A 387 -18.04 -6.70 -2.31
C ASP A 387 -19.56 -6.80 -2.35
N SER A 388 -20.08 -8.02 -2.33
CA SER A 388 -21.53 -8.24 -2.38
C SER A 388 -21.95 -9.49 -1.62
N PHE A 389 -23.13 -9.42 -1.02
CA PHE A 389 -23.82 -10.53 -0.39
C PHE A 389 -25.09 -10.85 -1.19
N THR A 390 -25.33 -12.12 -1.50
CA THR A 390 -26.54 -12.56 -2.19
C THR A 390 -27.16 -13.78 -1.51
N GLY A 391 -28.49 -13.83 -1.44
CA GLY A 391 -29.22 -14.88 -0.71
C GLY A 391 -29.42 -14.54 0.77
N SER A 392 -29.93 -15.52 1.52
CA SER A 392 -30.28 -15.40 2.93
C SER A 392 -30.03 -16.71 3.66
N ALA A 393 -29.43 -16.64 4.84
CA ALA A 393 -29.22 -17.83 5.68
C ALA A 393 -30.55 -18.44 6.13
N ASN A 394 -31.60 -17.62 6.31
CA ASN A 394 -32.96 -18.10 6.61
C ASN A 394 -33.62 -18.79 5.40
N GLU A 395 -33.10 -18.60 4.19
CA GLU A 395 -33.49 -19.30 2.96
C GLU A 395 -32.54 -20.48 2.65
N GLY A 396 -31.58 -20.74 3.54
CA GLY A 396 -30.66 -21.87 3.46
C GLY A 396 -29.43 -21.67 2.57
N LYS A 397 -29.23 -20.48 2.00
CA LYS A 397 -28.09 -20.19 1.11
C LYS A 397 -27.64 -18.73 1.12
N VAL A 398 -26.34 -18.51 1.30
CA VAL A 398 -25.68 -17.19 1.21
C VAL A 398 -24.44 -17.31 0.32
N THR A 399 -24.23 -16.37 -0.59
CA THR A 399 -22.97 -16.24 -1.32
C THR A 399 -22.32 -14.91 -0.96
N ILE A 400 -21.04 -14.96 -0.63
CA ILE A 400 -20.21 -13.78 -0.36
C ILE A 400 -19.17 -13.68 -1.45
N LYS A 401 -19.17 -12.57 -2.19
CA LYS A 401 -18.15 -12.22 -3.16
C LYS A 401 -17.36 -11.05 -2.62
N SER A 402 -16.07 -11.25 -2.38
CA SER A 402 -15.17 -10.21 -1.92
C SER A 402 -14.03 -10.00 -2.91
N ALA A 403 -13.91 -8.78 -3.43
CA ALA A 403 -12.78 -8.34 -4.26
C ALA A 403 -11.83 -7.41 -3.48
N SER A 404 -12.05 -7.29 -2.17
CA SER A 404 -11.34 -6.37 -1.29
C SER A 404 -11.05 -7.02 0.07
N GLY A 405 -10.35 -6.34 0.96
CA GLY A 405 -9.92 -6.91 2.25
C GLY A 405 -8.52 -7.52 2.19
N LYS A 406 -8.06 -8.00 3.35
CA LYS A 406 -6.79 -8.70 3.58
C LYS A 406 -6.93 -9.55 4.84
N LEU A 407 -6.75 -10.86 4.75
CA LEU A 407 -6.49 -11.69 5.92
C LEU A 407 -5.01 -11.61 6.25
N VAL A 408 -4.69 -11.15 7.46
CA VAL A 408 -3.32 -11.12 7.96
C VAL A 408 -3.28 -11.99 9.20
N PRO A 409 -2.78 -13.24 9.09
CA PRO A 409 -2.83 -14.19 10.20
C PRO A 409 -2.30 -13.63 11.51
N ALA A 410 -1.18 -12.90 11.47
CA ALA A 410 -0.56 -12.35 12.66
C ALA A 410 -1.03 -10.94 13.06
N SER A 411 -2.14 -10.40 12.54
CA SER A 411 -2.68 -9.08 12.95
C SER A 411 -4.19 -8.95 12.70
N PHE A 412 -4.64 -7.78 12.21
CA PHE A 412 -6.02 -7.46 11.89
C PHE A 412 -6.52 -8.10 10.58
N ASP A 413 -7.84 -8.24 10.47
CA ASP A 413 -8.52 -8.80 9.30
C ASP A 413 -9.35 -7.76 8.55
N GLY A 414 -9.26 -7.80 7.22
CA GLY A 414 -10.19 -7.11 6.32
C GLY A 414 -11.13 -8.11 5.67
N VAL A 415 -12.42 -8.07 5.99
CA VAL A 415 -13.42 -9.08 5.58
C VAL A 415 -14.75 -8.46 5.18
N SER A 416 -15.48 -9.17 4.31
CA SER A 416 -16.93 -9.07 4.15
C SER A 416 -17.58 -10.16 5.01
N PHE A 417 -18.33 -9.78 6.05
CA PHE A 417 -18.86 -10.69 7.08
C PHE A 417 -20.40 -10.67 7.10
N TYR A 418 -21.01 -11.84 6.91
CA TYR A 418 -22.45 -12.09 7.05
C TYR A 418 -22.68 -12.84 8.36
N TYR A 419 -23.29 -12.19 9.34
CA TYR A 419 -23.22 -12.61 10.75
C TYR A 419 -24.56 -12.60 11.46
N THR A 420 -24.62 -13.26 12.60
CA THR A 420 -25.70 -13.14 13.58
C THR A 420 -25.14 -12.79 14.95
N GLU A 421 -25.90 -12.03 15.72
CA GLU A 421 -25.59 -11.67 17.10
C GLU A 421 -26.08 -12.79 18.02
N VAL A 422 -25.17 -13.35 18.81
CA VAL A 422 -25.47 -14.39 19.78
C VAL A 422 -25.23 -13.80 21.16
N PRO A 423 -26.22 -13.77 22.06
CA PRO A 423 -26.00 -13.33 23.44
C PRO A 423 -24.83 -14.11 24.06
N ALA A 424 -23.88 -13.42 24.68
CA ALA A 424 -22.71 -14.03 25.31
C ALA A 424 -23.09 -15.12 26.34
N SER A 425 -24.25 -14.94 26.99
CA SER A 425 -24.85 -15.91 27.91
C SER A 425 -25.38 -17.21 27.30
N GLN A 426 -25.34 -17.39 25.98
CA GLN A 426 -25.79 -18.61 25.31
C GLN A 426 -24.65 -19.38 24.63
N ASN A 427 -24.79 -20.69 24.62
CA ASN A 427 -24.00 -21.58 23.78
C ASN A 427 -24.66 -21.68 22.40
N PHE A 428 -23.86 -21.95 21.37
CA PHE A 428 -24.35 -22.02 19.99
C PHE A 428 -23.58 -22.99 19.13
N THR A 429 -24.20 -23.45 18.04
CA THR A 429 -23.53 -24.19 16.98
C THR A 429 -23.92 -23.60 15.63
N LEU A 430 -22.92 -23.17 14.85
CA LEU A 430 -23.06 -22.75 13.46
C LEU A 430 -22.35 -23.76 12.56
N ARG A 431 -23.09 -24.42 11.67
CA ARG A 431 -22.56 -25.33 10.65
C ARG A 431 -23.07 -24.92 9.27
N ALA A 432 -22.21 -25.02 8.26
CA ALA A 432 -22.60 -24.85 6.86
C ALA A 432 -21.72 -25.68 5.93
N LYS A 433 -22.31 -26.11 4.80
CA LYS A 433 -21.57 -26.57 3.63
C LYS A 433 -21.04 -25.35 2.88
N VAL A 434 -19.72 -25.26 2.74
CA VAL A 434 -19.01 -24.27 1.94
C VAL A 434 -18.72 -24.85 0.57
N THR A 435 -19.20 -24.19 -0.47
CA THR A 435 -18.83 -24.40 -1.87
C THR A 435 -17.87 -23.28 -2.29
N VAL A 436 -16.70 -23.66 -2.79
CA VAL A 436 -15.69 -22.73 -3.29
C VAL A 436 -16.09 -22.30 -4.69
N ASP A 437 -16.55 -21.06 -4.87
CA ASP A 437 -16.99 -20.60 -6.20
C ASP A 437 -15.77 -20.18 -7.05
N SER A 438 -14.90 -19.35 -6.47
CA SER A 438 -13.63 -18.95 -7.11
C SER A 438 -12.70 -18.26 -6.11
N TRP A 439 -11.40 -18.33 -6.39
CA TRP A 439 -10.42 -17.44 -5.75
C TRP A 439 -9.25 -17.12 -6.69
N THR A 440 -8.56 -16.01 -6.43
CA THR A 440 -7.36 -15.59 -7.19
C THR A 440 -6.22 -15.40 -6.22
N LEU A 441 -5.11 -16.14 -6.39
CA LEU A 441 -3.93 -15.93 -5.56
C LEU A 441 -3.34 -14.56 -5.91
N SER A 442 -3.14 -13.69 -4.92
CA SER A 442 -2.39 -12.45 -5.11
C SER A 442 -1.23 -12.29 -4.13
N ASN A 443 -1.40 -12.61 -2.86
CA ASN A 443 -0.30 -12.59 -1.88
C ASN A 443 -0.51 -13.49 -0.66
N GLY A 444 -1.37 -14.51 -0.77
CA GLY A 444 -1.72 -15.41 0.34
C GLY A 444 -2.47 -14.71 1.48
N GLN A 445 -3.13 -13.57 1.18
CA GLN A 445 -3.99 -12.83 2.12
C GLN A 445 -5.48 -12.98 1.76
N GLU A 446 -5.79 -13.88 0.83
CA GLU A 446 -7.14 -14.25 0.44
C GLU A 446 -7.68 -15.31 1.38
N GLY A 447 -8.99 -15.36 1.52
CA GLY A 447 -9.62 -16.48 2.19
C GLY A 447 -11.10 -16.32 2.45
N PHE A 448 -11.69 -17.40 2.94
CA PHE A 448 -13.12 -17.49 3.24
C PHE A 448 -13.36 -18.58 4.27
N GLY A 449 -14.53 -18.53 4.92
CA GLY A 449 -14.87 -19.53 5.93
C GLY A 449 -15.93 -19.08 6.91
N LEU A 450 -15.91 -19.68 8.10
CA LEU A 450 -16.77 -19.31 9.23
C LEU A 450 -15.93 -18.58 10.27
N MET A 451 -16.53 -17.59 10.93
CA MET A 451 -15.89 -16.82 12.00
C MET A 451 -16.86 -16.61 13.15
N ALA A 452 -16.37 -16.75 14.38
CA ALA A 452 -16.94 -16.15 15.57
C ALA A 452 -15.99 -15.05 16.07
N ALA A 453 -16.49 -13.85 16.32
CA ALA A 453 -15.68 -12.70 16.75
C ALA A 453 -16.38 -11.92 17.87
N ASP A 454 -15.61 -11.13 18.63
CA ASP A 454 -16.12 -10.31 19.74
C ASP A 454 -16.37 -8.84 19.38
N LYS A 455 -16.07 -8.45 18.15
CA LYS A 455 -16.25 -7.09 17.64
C LYS A 455 -16.52 -7.09 16.15
N LEU A 456 -17.39 -6.20 15.71
CA LEU A 456 -17.62 -5.87 14.30
C LEU A 456 -16.98 -4.53 13.95
N GLY A 457 -16.53 -4.38 12.70
CA GLY A 457 -16.13 -3.08 12.17
C GLY A 457 -14.72 -2.63 12.56
N GLY A 458 -14.43 -1.36 12.30
CA GLY A 458 -13.14 -0.73 12.63
C GLY A 458 -11.97 -1.19 11.75
N THR A 459 -10.78 -1.16 12.33
CA THR A 459 -9.49 -1.48 11.69
C THR A 459 -9.29 -2.96 11.36
N GLY A 460 -10.13 -3.83 11.91
CA GLY A 460 -10.02 -5.29 11.78
C GLY A 460 -9.34 -5.98 12.97
N TRP A 461 -8.90 -5.23 13.98
CA TRP A 461 -8.46 -5.81 15.25
C TRP A 461 -9.65 -6.33 16.05
N ASN A 462 -9.65 -7.62 16.38
CA ASN A 462 -10.66 -8.30 17.19
C ASN A 462 -10.05 -9.51 17.92
N ASN A 463 -10.85 -10.12 18.80
CA ASN A 463 -10.67 -11.53 19.11
C ASN A 463 -11.56 -12.37 18.19
N SER A 464 -11.06 -13.50 17.71
CA SER A 464 -11.82 -14.38 16.83
C SER A 464 -11.34 -15.82 16.82
N TYR A 465 -12.29 -16.72 16.52
CA TYR A 465 -12.03 -18.09 16.10
C TYR A 465 -12.57 -18.28 14.68
N MET A 466 -11.73 -18.76 13.77
CA MET A 466 -12.11 -18.99 12.38
C MET A 466 -11.89 -20.44 11.98
N ALA A 467 -12.84 -21.02 11.24
CA ALA A 467 -12.56 -22.12 10.34
C ALA A 467 -12.30 -21.50 8.96
N VAL A 468 -11.05 -21.46 8.51
CA VAL A 468 -10.62 -20.61 7.40
C VAL A 468 -9.85 -21.37 6.33
N ALA A 469 -10.23 -21.14 5.07
CA ALA A 469 -9.43 -21.47 3.91
C ALA A 469 -8.54 -20.25 3.58
N SER A 470 -7.25 -20.30 3.90
CA SER A 470 -6.26 -19.23 3.69
C SER A 470 -4.84 -19.79 3.89
N LYS A 471 -3.82 -18.94 4.01
CA LYS A 471 -2.44 -19.37 4.26
C LYS A 471 -2.33 -20.18 5.56
N THR A 472 -1.77 -21.38 5.46
CA THR A 472 -1.63 -22.34 6.57
C THR A 472 -0.19 -22.85 6.65
N GLU A 473 0.42 -22.74 7.83
CA GLU A 473 1.77 -23.28 8.12
C GLU A 473 1.76 -24.11 9.40
N TYR A 474 2.47 -25.24 9.39
CA TYR A 474 2.58 -26.15 10.53
C TYR A 474 3.79 -27.09 10.37
N TYR A 475 4.17 -27.78 11.44
CA TYR A 475 5.20 -28.83 11.40
C TYR A 475 4.55 -30.21 11.40
N TRP A 476 5.06 -31.08 10.53
CA TRP A 476 4.55 -32.43 10.30
C TRP A 476 5.61 -33.46 10.68
N ASN A 477 5.27 -34.34 11.62
CA ASN A 477 6.12 -35.46 11.98
C ASN A 477 5.87 -36.63 11.03
N GLU A 478 6.86 -36.94 10.18
CA GLU A 478 6.75 -38.00 9.19
C GLU A 478 6.71 -39.42 9.78
N GLU A 479 7.18 -39.62 11.00
CA GLU A 479 7.19 -40.92 11.67
C GLU A 479 5.84 -41.22 12.31
N THR A 480 5.30 -40.26 13.07
CA THR A 480 4.01 -40.42 13.76
C THR A 480 2.82 -40.13 12.85
N LYS A 481 3.04 -39.44 11.72
CA LYS A 481 1.99 -38.93 10.82
C LYS A 481 1.02 -37.99 11.56
N GLU A 482 1.58 -37.11 12.38
CA GLU A 482 0.84 -36.15 13.19
C GLU A 482 1.48 -34.75 13.12
N VAL A 483 0.66 -33.73 13.39
CA VAL A 483 1.11 -32.36 13.55
C VAL A 483 1.86 -32.22 14.88
N THR A 484 2.99 -31.53 14.86
CA THR A 484 3.87 -31.39 16.03
C THR A 484 4.28 -29.93 16.28
N THR A 485 4.75 -29.66 17.50
CA THR A 485 5.41 -28.41 17.88
C THR A 485 6.94 -28.50 17.82
N ASP A 486 7.48 -29.67 17.47
CA ASP A 486 8.88 -29.87 17.15
C ASP A 486 9.23 -29.13 15.86
N SER A 487 10.00 -28.06 15.99
CA SER A 487 10.42 -27.21 14.87
C SER A 487 11.49 -27.85 13.98
N SER A 488 12.06 -28.99 14.39
CA SER A 488 12.98 -29.77 13.56
C SER A 488 12.27 -30.69 12.56
N ALA A 489 10.96 -30.90 12.73
CA ALA A 489 10.14 -31.69 11.83
C ALA A 489 9.87 -30.96 10.50
N THR A 490 9.26 -31.66 9.54
CA THR A 490 9.00 -31.11 8.19
C THR A 490 8.04 -29.93 8.28
N LYS A 491 8.50 -28.73 7.90
CA LYS A 491 7.61 -27.55 7.80
C LYS A 491 6.75 -27.66 6.54
N VAL A 492 5.43 -27.64 6.72
CA VAL A 492 4.44 -27.53 5.64
C VAL A 492 3.99 -26.07 5.52
N SER A 493 3.99 -25.52 4.31
CA SER A 493 3.49 -24.18 4.01
C SER A 493 2.59 -24.21 2.78
N GLN A 494 1.31 -23.91 2.98
CA GLN A 494 0.28 -23.88 1.95
C GLN A 494 -0.19 -22.45 1.75
N LYS A 495 -0.19 -21.94 0.51
CA LYS A 495 -0.65 -20.56 0.23
C LYS A 495 -2.16 -20.44 0.46
N ILE A 496 -2.93 -21.47 0.12
CA ILE A 496 -4.32 -21.66 0.50
C ILE A 496 -4.49 -23.10 1.02
N GLY A 497 -4.40 -23.23 2.34
CA GLY A 497 -4.73 -24.41 3.13
C GLY A 497 -6.05 -24.26 3.87
N LEU A 498 -6.33 -25.18 4.79
CA LEU A 498 -7.50 -25.13 5.67
C LEU A 498 -7.06 -25.26 7.14
N ALA A 499 -7.38 -24.24 7.94
CA ALA A 499 -6.94 -24.16 9.32
C ALA A 499 -8.03 -23.61 10.24
N SER A 500 -7.87 -23.91 11.52
CA SER A 500 -8.47 -23.13 12.59
C SER A 500 -7.51 -21.99 12.93
N GLN A 501 -7.99 -20.76 12.94
CA GLN A 501 -7.23 -19.59 13.38
C GLN A 501 -7.84 -19.04 14.66
N GLU A 502 -6.98 -18.81 15.65
CA GLU A 502 -7.31 -18.14 16.90
C GLU A 502 -6.61 -16.79 16.93
N LYS A 503 -7.35 -15.76 17.34
CA LYS A 503 -6.86 -14.42 17.64
C LYS A 503 -7.41 -13.99 18.99
N THR A 504 -6.52 -13.71 19.93
CA THR A 504 -6.88 -13.39 21.31
C THR A 504 -6.01 -12.27 21.89
N GLY A 505 -6.43 -11.73 23.03
CA GLY A 505 -5.64 -10.77 23.82
C GLY A 505 -5.98 -9.30 23.58
N VAL A 506 -6.93 -8.99 22.68
CA VAL A 506 -7.50 -7.65 22.55
C VAL A 506 -8.56 -7.45 23.64
N THR A 507 -8.60 -6.29 24.29
CA THR A 507 -9.56 -5.96 25.35
C THR A 507 -10.08 -4.54 25.15
N LYS A 508 -11.17 -4.18 25.85
CA LYS A 508 -11.66 -2.78 25.92
C LYS A 508 -10.56 -1.78 26.29
N ASP A 509 -9.60 -2.18 27.14
CA ASP A 509 -8.56 -1.29 27.68
C ASP A 509 -7.38 -1.10 26.71
N ASN A 510 -7.00 -2.13 25.95
CA ASN A 510 -5.79 -2.07 25.10
C ASN A 510 -6.07 -1.79 23.62
N ILE A 511 -7.32 -1.94 23.15
CA ILE A 511 -7.65 -1.85 21.72
C ILE A 511 -7.24 -0.50 21.10
N ALA A 512 -7.37 0.61 21.84
CA ALA A 512 -6.99 1.93 21.33
C ALA A 512 -5.48 2.05 21.05
N ALA A 513 -4.63 1.42 21.87
CA ALA A 513 -3.18 1.38 21.65
C ALA A 513 -2.83 0.46 20.47
N ILE A 514 -3.49 -0.70 20.38
CA ILE A 514 -3.34 -1.65 19.26
C ILE A 514 -3.75 -1.00 17.93
N GLU A 515 -4.88 -0.30 17.88
CA GLU A 515 -5.33 0.44 16.70
C GLU A 515 -4.42 1.63 16.34
N ALA A 516 -3.63 2.11 17.31
CA ALA A 516 -2.60 3.11 17.10
C ALA A 516 -1.23 2.51 16.71
N ASN A 517 -1.17 1.21 16.39
CA ASN A 517 0.04 0.47 16.05
C ASN A 517 1.13 0.47 17.15
N ASP A 518 0.74 0.53 18.42
CA ASP A 518 1.69 0.38 19.53
C ASP A 518 2.26 -1.05 19.58
N THR A 519 3.47 -1.21 19.03
CA THR A 519 4.15 -2.50 18.91
C THR A 519 4.37 -3.18 20.26
N ALA A 520 4.68 -2.42 21.31
CA ALA A 520 4.95 -3.01 22.62
C ALA A 520 3.68 -3.66 23.19
N THR A 521 2.54 -2.96 23.09
CA THR A 521 1.23 -3.49 23.48
C THR A 521 0.82 -4.68 22.60
N ILE A 522 1.02 -4.59 21.28
CA ILE A 522 0.70 -5.69 20.36
C ILE A 522 1.50 -6.96 20.73
N GLN A 523 2.82 -6.85 20.90
CA GLN A 523 3.69 -7.98 21.23
C GLN A 523 3.40 -8.58 22.61
N ALA A 524 3.01 -7.75 23.59
CA ALA A 524 2.72 -8.19 24.95
C ALA A 524 1.34 -8.87 25.08
N ASN A 525 0.35 -8.44 24.28
CA ASN A 525 -1.04 -8.80 24.49
C ASN A 525 -1.64 -9.65 23.36
N PHE A 526 -1.45 -9.25 22.10
CA PHE A 526 -2.11 -9.91 20.97
C PHE A 526 -1.42 -11.23 20.63
N LYS A 527 -2.21 -12.30 20.56
CA LYS A 527 -1.75 -13.62 20.16
C LYS A 527 -2.53 -14.09 18.95
N SER A 528 -1.83 -14.69 18.00
CA SER A 528 -2.47 -15.47 16.95
C SER A 528 -1.78 -16.79 16.74
N THR A 529 -2.57 -17.84 16.67
CA THR A 529 -2.15 -19.23 16.46
C THR A 529 -3.01 -19.83 15.36
N SER A 530 -2.45 -20.82 14.67
CA SER A 530 -3.20 -21.60 13.69
C SER A 530 -2.99 -23.09 13.92
N TYR A 531 -4.05 -23.86 13.68
CA TYR A 531 -4.03 -25.31 13.73
C TYR A 531 -4.55 -25.87 12.40
N PRO A 532 -3.80 -26.73 11.68
CA PRO A 532 -4.25 -27.27 10.41
C PRO A 532 -5.45 -28.20 10.61
N LEU A 533 -6.54 -27.92 9.91
CA LEU A 533 -7.76 -28.73 9.97
C LEU A 533 -7.78 -29.83 8.90
N GLU A 534 -7.12 -29.61 7.76
CA GLU A 534 -6.87 -30.65 6.76
C GLU A 534 -5.41 -31.11 6.85
N GLN A 535 -5.20 -32.35 7.27
CA GLN A 535 -3.88 -32.92 7.55
C GLN A 535 -3.52 -34.08 6.61
N ARG A 536 -4.42 -34.51 5.72
CA ARG A 536 -4.17 -35.61 4.78
C ARG A 536 -3.19 -35.23 3.66
N TYR A 537 -2.97 -33.94 3.44
CA TYR A 537 -2.11 -33.40 2.39
C TYR A 537 -0.96 -32.56 3.00
N PRO A 538 0.00 -33.19 3.71
CA PRO A 538 1.09 -32.50 4.38
C PRO A 538 2.20 -32.07 3.41
N GLU A 539 1.84 -31.53 2.24
CA GLU A 539 2.78 -31.03 1.24
C GLU A 539 2.65 -29.51 1.05
N ALA A 540 3.73 -28.88 0.59
CA ALA A 540 3.77 -27.45 0.29
C ALA A 540 3.07 -27.12 -1.05
N LYS A 541 1.77 -27.42 -1.14
CA LYS A 541 0.88 -27.17 -2.30
C LYS A 541 -0.46 -26.59 -1.84
N ASN A 542 -1.20 -25.95 -2.75
CA ASN A 542 -2.56 -25.52 -2.41
C ASN A 542 -3.49 -26.74 -2.42
N ILE A 543 -4.42 -26.79 -1.46
CA ILE A 543 -5.35 -27.91 -1.32
C ILE A 543 -6.79 -27.53 -1.70
N ILE A 544 -7.07 -26.24 -1.86
CA ILE A 544 -8.37 -25.70 -2.25
C ILE A 544 -8.43 -25.51 -3.78
N GLY A 545 -9.54 -25.93 -4.40
CA GLY A 545 -9.78 -25.86 -5.84
C GLY A 545 -10.45 -24.56 -6.31
N ASN A 546 -10.73 -24.45 -7.61
CA ASN A 546 -11.37 -23.28 -8.26
C ASN A 546 -10.54 -21.97 -8.24
N SER A 547 -9.21 -22.07 -8.40
CA SER A 547 -8.34 -20.92 -8.65
C SER A 547 -8.55 -20.35 -10.06
N THR A 548 -8.57 -19.01 -10.21
CA THR A 548 -8.78 -18.35 -11.52
C THR A 548 -7.51 -17.90 -12.24
N ASN A 549 -6.36 -17.85 -11.56
CA ASN A 549 -5.07 -17.46 -12.14
C ASN A 549 -3.95 -18.49 -11.91
N THR A 550 -4.32 -19.67 -11.40
CA THR A 550 -3.55 -20.92 -11.33
C THR A 550 -2.05 -20.74 -11.06
N PRO A 551 -1.58 -20.79 -9.79
CA PRO A 551 -0.28 -21.43 -9.55
C PRO A 551 -0.39 -22.91 -9.95
N ALA A 552 0.72 -23.52 -10.41
CA ALA A 552 0.76 -24.89 -10.96
C ALA A 552 0.21 -26.02 -10.05
N ASP A 553 -0.20 -25.70 -8.82
CA ASP A 553 -0.50 -26.61 -7.72
C ASP A 553 -1.89 -26.37 -7.08
N ALA A 554 -2.93 -26.01 -7.86
CA ALA A 554 -4.29 -25.87 -7.34
C ALA A 554 -4.84 -27.22 -6.84
N GLY A 555 -5.47 -27.24 -5.66
CA GLY A 555 -5.99 -28.47 -5.05
C GLY A 555 -7.39 -28.86 -5.51
N ASP A 556 -7.92 -29.95 -4.98
CA ASP A 556 -9.20 -30.55 -5.43
C ASP A 556 -10.38 -30.29 -4.48
N ILE A 557 -10.14 -29.70 -3.30
CA ILE A 557 -11.21 -29.43 -2.33
C ILE A 557 -12.03 -28.22 -2.81
N THR A 558 -13.22 -28.49 -3.32
CA THR A 558 -14.19 -27.47 -3.79
C THR A 558 -15.45 -27.41 -2.94
N GLU A 559 -15.65 -28.40 -2.06
CA GLU A 559 -16.75 -28.46 -1.12
C GLU A 559 -16.27 -29.00 0.24
N MET A 560 -16.83 -28.47 1.32
CA MET A 560 -16.50 -28.87 2.71
C MET A 560 -17.61 -28.49 3.68
N TYR A 561 -17.67 -29.13 4.84
CA TYR A 561 -18.46 -28.65 5.98
C TYR A 561 -17.53 -27.98 6.99
N LEU A 562 -17.90 -26.77 7.40
CA LEU A 562 -17.23 -26.05 8.48
C LEU A 562 -18.22 -25.86 9.63
N THR A 563 -17.73 -25.97 10.86
CA THR A 563 -18.54 -25.75 12.08
C THR A 563 -17.77 -24.93 13.11
N ILE A 564 -18.45 -23.96 13.73
CA ILE A 564 -18.00 -23.30 14.95
C ILE A 564 -19.06 -23.54 16.03
N GLN A 565 -18.65 -24.07 17.17
CA GLN A 565 -19.51 -24.31 18.33
C GLN A 565 -18.94 -23.60 19.56
N LYS A 566 -19.79 -22.90 20.32
CA LYS A 566 -19.54 -22.52 21.71
C LYS A 566 -20.35 -23.45 22.61
N ASN A 567 -19.72 -24.08 23.58
CA ASN A 567 -20.36 -24.89 24.61
C ASN A 567 -19.77 -24.57 26.00
N ASN A 568 -20.19 -25.30 27.05
CA ASN A 568 -19.68 -25.09 28.42
C ASN A 568 -18.18 -25.36 28.59
N THR A 569 -17.52 -25.99 27.62
CA THR A 569 -16.07 -26.24 27.61
C THR A 569 -15.30 -25.09 26.95
N GLY A 570 -15.87 -24.47 25.91
CA GLY A 570 -15.23 -23.39 25.15
C GLY A 570 -15.67 -23.35 23.68
N TYR A 571 -14.76 -22.99 22.78
CA TYR A 571 -15.00 -22.86 21.34
C TYR A 571 -14.38 -23.98 20.55
N PHE A 572 -15.17 -24.71 19.77
CA PHE A 572 -14.72 -25.82 18.94
C PHE A 572 -14.85 -25.45 17.47
N VAL A 573 -13.74 -25.59 16.73
CA VAL A 573 -13.65 -25.27 15.30
C VAL A 573 -13.40 -26.56 14.54
N THR A 574 -14.31 -26.90 13.61
CA THR A 574 -14.31 -28.19 12.93
C THR A 574 -14.32 -28.04 11.42
N TYR A 575 -13.55 -28.90 10.76
CA TYR A 575 -13.66 -29.23 9.35
C TYR A 575 -14.18 -30.66 9.19
N GLU A 576 -15.02 -30.87 8.20
CA GLU A 576 -15.44 -32.19 7.73
C GLU A 576 -15.44 -32.18 6.19
N SER A 577 -14.88 -33.22 5.57
CA SER A 577 -14.89 -33.36 4.12
C SER A 577 -16.31 -33.51 3.59
N ALA A 578 -16.58 -33.07 2.36
CA ALA A 578 -17.95 -33.09 1.82
C ALA A 578 -18.59 -34.49 1.74
N ASP A 579 -17.77 -35.55 1.68
CA ASP A 579 -18.18 -36.95 1.68
C ASP A 579 -18.26 -37.56 3.10
N GLY A 580 -17.89 -36.81 4.15
CA GLY A 580 -17.86 -37.26 5.54
C GLY A 580 -16.75 -38.27 5.86
N SER A 581 -15.81 -38.53 4.95
CA SER A 581 -14.72 -39.51 5.17
C SER A 581 -13.65 -39.04 6.14
N TYR A 582 -13.57 -37.73 6.40
CA TYR A 582 -12.56 -37.13 7.26
C TYR A 582 -13.14 -35.94 8.03
N SER A 583 -12.76 -35.81 9.30
CA SER A 583 -13.08 -34.65 10.13
C SER A 583 -11.99 -34.37 11.14
N THR A 584 -11.79 -33.11 11.47
CA THR A 584 -10.84 -32.65 12.49
C THR A 584 -11.44 -31.49 13.25
N THR A 585 -11.30 -31.50 14.57
CA THR A 585 -11.77 -30.45 15.48
C THR A 585 -10.63 -29.93 16.32
N LYS A 586 -10.42 -28.61 16.33
CA LYS A 586 -9.60 -27.93 17.32
C LYS A 586 -10.50 -27.40 18.43
N LYS A 587 -10.20 -27.76 19.68
CA LYS A 587 -10.89 -27.28 20.88
C LYS A 587 -10.10 -26.15 21.53
N TYR A 588 -10.77 -25.03 21.79
CA TYR A 588 -10.29 -23.92 22.61
C TYR A 588 -11.15 -23.88 23.87
N TYR A 589 -10.54 -23.68 25.03
CA TYR A 589 -11.18 -23.93 26.33
C TYR A 589 -11.53 -22.66 27.11
N ASP A 590 -11.32 -21.47 26.52
CA ASP A 590 -11.75 -20.20 27.12
C ASP A 590 -13.14 -19.84 26.58
N THR A 591 -14.17 -20.00 27.41
CA THR A 591 -15.57 -19.67 27.09
C THR A 591 -15.82 -18.17 26.96
N GLU A 592 -14.95 -17.34 27.53
CA GLU A 592 -15.07 -15.87 27.57
C GLU A 592 -14.08 -15.21 26.59
N ALA A 593 -13.37 -15.99 25.76
CA ALA A 593 -12.35 -15.48 24.83
C ALA A 593 -12.90 -14.43 23.86
N LEU A 594 -14.19 -14.53 23.51
CA LEU A 594 -14.88 -13.60 22.62
C LEU A 594 -15.83 -12.63 23.35
N GLU A 595 -15.54 -12.33 24.62
CA GLU A 595 -16.35 -11.43 25.46
C GLU A 595 -15.51 -10.25 26.02
N ARG A 596 -14.31 -10.05 25.46
CA ARG A 596 -13.29 -9.12 26.00
C ARG A 596 -13.46 -7.68 25.49
N ILE A 597 -14.09 -7.50 24.33
CA ILE A 597 -14.40 -6.19 23.73
C ILE A 597 -15.91 -5.89 23.78
N ASP A 598 -16.76 -6.78 23.27
CA ASP A 598 -18.21 -6.76 23.52
C ASP A 598 -18.53 -7.85 24.55
N SER A 599 -19.11 -7.46 25.68
CA SER A 599 -19.45 -8.39 26.77
C SER A 599 -20.85 -8.99 26.64
N ASP A 600 -21.66 -8.45 25.73
CA ASP A 600 -23.07 -8.76 25.63
C ASP A 600 -23.32 -9.73 24.47
N TYR A 601 -22.50 -9.67 23.42
CA TYR A 601 -22.67 -10.46 22.20
C TYR A 601 -21.38 -11.06 21.64
N VAL A 602 -21.53 -12.24 21.05
CA VAL A 602 -20.59 -12.87 20.14
C VAL A 602 -21.19 -12.83 18.73
N TYR A 603 -20.39 -12.49 17.73
CA TYR A 603 -20.82 -12.40 16.35
C TYR A 603 -20.36 -13.62 15.56
N ALA A 604 -21.28 -14.51 15.18
CA ALA A 604 -20.99 -15.74 14.46
C ALA A 604 -21.53 -15.70 13.02
N GLY A 605 -20.75 -16.15 12.04
CA GLY A 605 -21.19 -16.08 10.65
C GLY A 605 -20.20 -16.59 9.62
N PHE A 606 -20.39 -16.13 8.39
CA PHE A 606 -19.63 -16.50 7.20
C PHE A 606 -18.87 -15.29 6.67
N PHE A 607 -17.66 -15.49 6.17
CA PHE A 607 -16.87 -14.41 5.60
C PHE A 607 -16.18 -14.79 4.30
N ALA A 608 -15.85 -13.78 3.52
CA ALA A 608 -14.86 -13.83 2.45
C ALA A 608 -13.96 -12.59 2.50
N SER A 609 -12.75 -12.74 2.00
CA SER A 609 -11.73 -11.70 1.92
C SER A 609 -10.91 -11.86 0.65
N ARG A 610 -10.71 -10.76 -0.05
CA ARG A 610 -9.80 -10.53 -1.17
C ARG A 610 -9.87 -11.58 -2.27
N ASN A 611 -10.41 -11.18 -3.41
CA ASN A 611 -10.48 -12.01 -4.61
C ASN A 611 -11.07 -13.42 -4.35
N ALA A 612 -11.99 -13.56 -3.40
CA ALA A 612 -12.56 -14.82 -2.99
C ALA A 612 -14.09 -14.75 -3.09
N THR A 613 -14.68 -15.80 -3.66
CA THR A 613 -16.13 -16.01 -3.69
C THR A 613 -16.44 -17.38 -3.14
N ALA A 614 -17.30 -17.43 -2.14
CA ALA A 614 -17.74 -18.67 -1.52
C ALA A 614 -19.25 -18.65 -1.26
N THR A 615 -19.86 -19.82 -1.43
CA THR A 615 -21.27 -20.06 -1.22
C THR A 615 -21.45 -20.97 -0.01
N PHE A 616 -22.26 -20.53 0.95
CA PHE A 616 -22.61 -21.22 2.17
C PHE A 616 -24.04 -21.75 2.03
N SER A 617 -24.22 -23.06 2.19
CA SER A 617 -25.50 -23.75 2.07
C SER A 617 -25.66 -24.80 3.17
N ASP A 618 -26.81 -25.46 3.26
CA ASP A 618 -27.09 -26.44 4.33
C ASP A 618 -26.79 -25.84 5.73
N ILE A 619 -27.25 -24.61 5.91
CA ILE A 619 -26.93 -23.77 7.07
C ILE A 619 -27.77 -24.24 8.27
N THR A 620 -27.09 -24.61 9.35
CA THR A 620 -27.68 -24.89 10.65
C THR A 620 -27.13 -23.92 11.68
N PHE A 621 -28.02 -23.20 12.37
CA PHE A 621 -27.69 -22.36 13.51
C PHE A 621 -28.63 -22.67 14.66
N THR A 622 -28.08 -23.11 15.79
CA THR A 622 -28.84 -23.39 17.02
C THR A 622 -28.20 -22.69 18.21
N THR A 623 -29.03 -22.30 19.16
CA THR A 623 -28.61 -21.78 20.46
C THR A 623 -29.15 -22.69 21.57
N ILE A 624 -28.44 -22.75 22.68
CA ILE A 624 -28.82 -23.55 23.85
C ILE A 624 -28.44 -22.80 25.13
N ASP A 625 -29.32 -22.86 26.13
CA ASP A 625 -29.00 -22.36 27.47
C ASP A 625 -27.85 -23.22 28.04
N PRO A 626 -26.74 -22.62 28.53
CA PRO A 626 -25.64 -23.34 29.15
C PRO A 626 -26.06 -24.39 30.19
N LYS A 627 -27.19 -24.19 30.88
CA LYS A 627 -27.73 -25.14 31.87
C LYS A 627 -28.27 -26.43 31.28
N GLU A 628 -28.68 -26.38 30.01
CA GLU A 628 -29.24 -27.51 29.26
C GLU A 628 -28.20 -28.17 28.35
N ASP A 629 -27.01 -27.58 28.25
CA ASP A 629 -25.88 -28.11 27.48
C ASP A 629 -25.04 -29.10 28.31
N ALA A 630 -24.20 -29.89 27.64
CA ALA A 630 -23.30 -30.82 28.31
C ALA A 630 -22.38 -30.07 29.30
N PRO A 631 -22.06 -30.65 30.48
CA PRO A 631 -21.13 -30.02 31.41
C PRO A 631 -19.75 -29.83 30.77
N ALA A 632 -19.01 -28.83 31.25
CA ALA A 632 -17.65 -28.53 30.78
C ALA A 632 -16.75 -29.77 30.88
N GLU A 633 -16.04 -30.08 29.79
CA GLU A 633 -14.99 -31.09 29.79
C GLU A 633 -13.76 -30.55 30.55
N GLU A 634 -12.99 -31.45 31.16
CA GLU A 634 -11.70 -31.08 31.75
C GLU A 634 -10.71 -30.67 30.65
N ARG A 635 -10.03 -29.53 30.83
CA ARG A 635 -9.02 -29.06 29.88
C ARG A 635 -7.75 -29.92 30.00
N PRO A 636 -7.35 -30.65 28.93
CA PRO A 636 -6.11 -31.41 28.95
C PRO A 636 -4.90 -30.48 28.98
N ILE A 637 -3.79 -30.97 29.54
CA ILE A 637 -2.50 -30.29 29.46
C ILE A 637 -1.94 -30.47 28.04
N GLU A 638 -1.75 -29.35 27.34
CA GLU A 638 -1.08 -29.34 26.04
C GLU A 638 0.42 -29.56 26.23
N LYS A 639 0.97 -30.51 25.47
CA LYS A 639 2.39 -30.84 25.50
C LYS A 639 3.11 -30.12 24.37
N VAL A 640 4.22 -29.47 24.70
CA VAL A 640 5.07 -28.72 23.76
C VAL A 640 6.46 -29.33 23.74
N SER A 641 6.99 -29.60 22.55
CA SER A 641 8.33 -30.16 22.39
C SER A 641 9.41 -29.19 22.88
N VAL A 642 10.48 -29.73 23.47
CA VAL A 642 11.65 -28.94 23.87
C VAL A 642 12.47 -28.64 22.62
N ASN A 643 12.42 -27.39 22.17
CA ASN A 643 13.20 -26.94 21.02
C ASN A 643 14.45 -26.20 21.50
N THR A 644 15.61 -26.64 21.02
CA THR A 644 16.91 -26.03 21.34
C THR A 644 17.64 -25.63 20.06
N TYR A 645 18.38 -24.54 20.12
CA TYR A 645 19.05 -23.97 18.96
C TYR A 645 20.48 -23.60 19.31
N VAL A 646 21.44 -24.38 18.84
CA VAL A 646 22.86 -24.02 18.86
C VAL A 646 23.14 -23.15 17.64
N GLN A 647 23.42 -21.87 17.87
CA GLN A 647 23.57 -20.88 16.80
C GLN A 647 25.04 -20.64 16.41
N SER A 648 25.99 -21.15 17.20
CA SER A 648 27.42 -21.02 16.90
C SER A 648 27.88 -21.92 15.75
N ALA A 649 28.90 -21.46 15.02
CA ALA A 649 29.46 -22.18 13.89
C ALA A 649 30.10 -23.53 14.28
N THR A 650 29.96 -24.54 13.43
CA THR A 650 30.60 -25.87 13.61
C THR A 650 31.99 -25.95 12.95
N ALA A 651 32.42 -24.89 12.27
CA ALA A 651 33.74 -24.76 11.66
C ALA A 651 34.17 -23.29 11.71
N THR A 652 35.46 -23.03 11.96
CA THR A 652 36.00 -21.67 12.05
C THR A 652 37.49 -21.60 11.67
N GLY A 653 37.89 -20.44 11.16
CA GLY A 653 39.29 -20.03 10.96
C GLY A 653 39.94 -19.36 12.17
N SER A 654 39.16 -19.08 13.23
CA SER A 654 39.62 -18.43 14.45
C SER A 654 39.77 -19.41 15.61
N ALA A 655 40.77 -19.19 16.46
CA ALA A 655 40.89 -19.91 17.72
C ALA A 655 39.90 -19.39 18.76
N ASP A 656 39.58 -18.09 18.74
CA ASP A 656 38.61 -17.49 19.66
C ASP A 656 37.19 -17.85 19.20
N TYR A 657 36.41 -18.44 20.11
CA TYR A 657 35.12 -19.02 19.78
C TYR A 657 34.08 -18.74 20.88
N GLU A 658 32.94 -18.17 20.48
CA GLU A 658 31.82 -17.83 21.35
C GLU A 658 30.66 -18.82 21.15
N PHE A 659 30.13 -19.35 22.25
CA PHE A 659 28.90 -20.14 22.24
C PHE A 659 27.66 -19.23 22.21
N LEU A 660 26.66 -19.65 21.44
CA LEU A 660 25.41 -18.95 21.19
C LEU A 660 24.28 -19.99 21.23
N PHE A 661 23.31 -19.78 22.12
CA PHE A 661 22.25 -20.75 22.36
C PHE A 661 20.91 -20.06 22.61
N SER A 662 19.81 -20.70 22.20
CA SER A 662 18.46 -20.31 22.60
C SER A 662 17.56 -21.55 22.72
N ALA A 663 16.48 -21.46 23.50
CA ALA A 663 15.48 -22.52 23.63
C ALA A 663 14.07 -21.92 23.75
N ASN A 664 13.03 -22.70 23.45
CA ASN A 664 11.63 -22.28 23.57
C ASN A 664 11.07 -22.35 25.02
N CYS A 665 11.92 -22.54 26.01
CA CYS A 665 11.53 -22.63 27.41
C CYS A 665 12.62 -22.08 28.33
N ASP A 666 12.21 -21.67 29.53
CA ASP A 666 13.17 -21.33 30.57
C ASP A 666 13.91 -22.60 31.00
N GLY A 667 15.17 -22.46 31.37
CA GLY A 667 15.98 -23.58 31.84
C GLY A 667 17.38 -23.19 32.22
N THR A 668 18.21 -24.20 32.42
CA THR A 668 19.64 -24.05 32.75
C THR A 668 20.50 -24.77 31.72
N LEU A 669 21.60 -24.12 31.34
CA LEU A 669 22.55 -24.61 30.35
C LEU A 669 23.92 -24.82 31.00
N SER A 670 24.55 -25.95 30.72
CA SER A 670 25.94 -26.23 31.06
C SER A 670 26.69 -26.73 29.82
N ILE A 671 28.00 -26.44 29.73
CA ILE A 671 28.86 -26.89 28.64
C ILE A 671 30.06 -27.62 29.23
N GLU A 672 30.31 -28.83 28.74
CA GLU A 672 31.47 -29.65 29.08
C GLU A 672 32.35 -29.86 27.85
N ASP A 673 33.65 -29.99 28.05
CA ASP A 673 34.59 -30.39 27.00
C ASP A 673 34.59 -31.93 26.79
N ALA A 674 35.40 -32.39 25.84
CA ALA A 674 35.53 -33.82 25.51
C ALA A 674 36.05 -34.70 26.67
N LYS A 675 36.65 -34.13 27.72
CA LYS A 675 37.14 -34.84 28.90
C LYS A 675 36.12 -34.84 30.04
N GLY A 676 34.99 -34.15 29.88
CA GLY A 676 34.02 -33.90 30.93
C GLY A 676 34.43 -32.78 31.88
N GLU A 677 35.39 -31.93 31.50
CA GLU A 677 35.70 -30.72 32.25
C GLU A 677 34.62 -29.66 31.96
N VAL A 678 34.05 -29.09 33.03
CA VAL A 678 33.00 -28.07 32.93
C VAL A 678 33.60 -26.74 32.46
N ILE A 679 33.14 -26.25 31.30
CA ILE A 679 33.50 -24.94 30.75
C ILE A 679 32.64 -23.85 31.40
N VAL A 680 31.34 -24.10 31.50
CA VAL A 680 30.38 -23.25 32.19
C VAL A 680 29.24 -24.12 32.74
N SER A 681 28.68 -23.76 33.89
CA SER A 681 27.50 -24.41 34.46
C SER A 681 26.42 -23.40 34.82
N ASP A 682 25.19 -23.90 34.92
CA ASP A 682 24.04 -23.19 35.49
C ASP A 682 23.76 -21.82 34.85
N VAL A 683 24.03 -21.69 33.54
CA VAL A 683 23.69 -20.49 32.79
C VAL A 683 22.19 -20.46 32.61
N GLU A 684 21.54 -19.41 33.11
CA GLU A 684 20.12 -19.21 32.94
C GLU A 684 19.79 -18.95 31.46
N VAL A 685 18.80 -19.67 30.94
CA VAL A 685 18.21 -19.45 29.62
C VAL A 685 16.77 -19.03 29.84
N LYS A 686 16.38 -17.90 29.25
CA LYS A 686 14.98 -17.50 29.15
C LYS A 686 14.41 -17.92 27.80
N ALA A 687 13.15 -18.35 27.81
CA ALA A 687 12.45 -18.77 26.61
C ALA A 687 12.57 -17.73 25.49
N ASP A 688 12.88 -18.20 24.28
CA ASP A 688 13.00 -17.43 23.04
C ASP A 688 14.04 -16.29 23.07
N THR A 689 14.99 -16.33 24.01
CA THR A 689 16.10 -15.38 24.08
C THR A 689 17.42 -16.01 23.68
N LEU A 690 18.27 -15.23 23.01
CA LEU A 690 19.65 -15.62 22.71
C LEU A 690 20.53 -15.40 23.94
N VAL A 691 21.29 -16.43 24.33
CA VAL A 691 22.30 -16.36 25.39
C VAL A 691 23.70 -16.65 24.85
N LYS A 692 24.71 -16.06 25.52
CA LYS A 692 26.14 -16.20 25.22
C LYS A 692 26.86 -16.92 26.38
N PRO A 693 26.70 -18.24 26.52
CA PRO A 693 27.04 -18.93 27.76
C PRO A 693 28.55 -19.00 28.06
N ALA A 694 29.41 -19.03 27.04
CA ALA A 694 30.86 -19.11 27.25
C ALA A 694 31.64 -18.65 26.01
N SER A 695 32.90 -18.28 26.25
CA SER A 695 33.93 -18.11 25.21
C SER A 695 35.12 -19.03 25.52
N VAL A 696 35.68 -19.65 24.49
CA VAL A 696 36.79 -20.60 24.61
C VAL A 696 37.86 -20.36 23.54
N THR A 697 39.07 -20.85 23.79
CA THR A 697 40.14 -20.92 22.80
C THR A 697 40.23 -22.35 22.25
N LEU A 698 40.00 -22.49 20.94
CA LEU A 698 40.01 -23.78 20.25
C LEU A 698 41.43 -24.27 19.97
N ASN A 699 41.63 -25.58 20.06
CA ASN A 699 42.82 -26.24 19.55
C ASN A 699 42.65 -26.54 18.05
N LYS A 700 43.73 -26.46 17.27
CA LYS A 700 43.66 -26.84 15.84
C LYS A 700 43.15 -28.28 15.71
N GLY A 701 42.19 -28.49 14.82
CA GLY A 701 41.49 -29.77 14.63
C GLY A 701 40.07 -29.75 15.21
N LYS A 702 39.57 -30.92 15.61
CA LYS A 702 38.23 -31.08 16.17
C LYS A 702 38.24 -30.77 17.67
N ASN A 703 37.31 -29.92 18.10
CA ASN A 703 37.03 -29.62 19.50
C ASN A 703 35.60 -30.09 19.77
N ALA A 704 35.44 -31.08 20.63
CA ALA A 704 34.13 -31.64 20.96
C ALA A 704 33.66 -31.13 22.33
N TYR A 705 32.39 -30.77 22.40
CA TYR A 705 31.71 -30.27 23.57
C TYR A 705 30.36 -30.97 23.74
N LYS A 706 29.90 -31.07 24.97
CA LYS A 706 28.52 -31.43 25.29
C LYS A 706 27.80 -30.22 25.85
N ILE A 707 26.72 -29.84 25.20
CA ILE A 707 25.83 -28.78 25.66
C ILE A 707 24.63 -29.46 26.32
N ASN A 708 24.51 -29.29 27.63
CA ASN A 708 23.46 -29.88 28.45
C ASN A 708 22.44 -28.78 28.78
N PHE A 709 21.24 -28.86 28.20
CA PHE A 709 20.15 -27.95 28.50
C PHE A 709 19.06 -28.68 29.28
N THR A 710 18.72 -28.20 30.48
CA THR A 710 17.65 -28.76 31.30
C THR A 710 16.52 -27.74 31.40
N PRO A 711 15.34 -28.02 30.83
CA PRO A 711 14.16 -27.18 31.00
C PRO A 711 13.83 -27.00 32.49
N ALA A 712 13.39 -25.81 32.88
CA ALA A 712 12.98 -25.53 34.25
C ALA A 712 11.75 -26.38 34.61
N GLU A 713 11.82 -27.12 35.71
CA GLU A 713 10.73 -27.99 36.16
C GLU A 713 9.43 -27.19 36.33
N GLY A 714 8.35 -27.68 35.71
CA GLY A 714 7.05 -27.03 35.77
C GLY A 714 6.91 -25.78 34.88
N TYR A 715 7.87 -25.47 34.01
CA TYR A 715 7.74 -24.40 33.01
C TYR A 715 6.52 -24.62 32.10
N LYS A 716 5.76 -23.55 31.85
CA LYS A 716 4.48 -23.58 31.15
C LYS A 716 4.49 -22.65 29.92
N PRO A 717 4.87 -23.14 28.73
CA PRO A 717 5.13 -22.30 27.55
C PRO A 717 3.94 -21.42 27.13
N ASN A 718 2.71 -21.91 27.34
CA ASN A 718 1.46 -21.24 26.98
C ASN A 718 0.55 -20.99 28.21
N GLY A 719 1.12 -20.89 29.40
CA GLY A 719 0.37 -20.68 30.65
C GLY A 719 -0.17 -21.98 31.28
N GLU A 720 -1.09 -21.86 32.24
CA GLU A 720 -1.40 -22.91 33.23
C GLU A 720 -1.70 -24.32 32.67
N TYR A 721 -2.27 -24.40 31.47
CA TYR A 721 -2.70 -25.63 30.80
C TYR A 721 -1.74 -26.13 29.73
N SER A 722 -0.46 -25.80 29.89
CA SER A 722 0.62 -26.27 29.03
C SER A 722 1.76 -26.80 29.88
N ALA A 723 2.50 -27.77 29.33
CA ALA A 723 3.71 -28.29 29.92
C ALA A 723 4.67 -28.70 28.81
N MET A 724 5.97 -28.71 29.11
CA MET A 724 6.93 -29.35 28.21
C MET A 724 6.64 -30.86 28.10
N GLU A 725 6.92 -31.43 26.93
CA GLU A 725 6.90 -32.87 26.69
C GLU A 725 7.87 -33.62 27.59
N SER A 726 9.00 -32.99 27.89
CA SER A 726 10.04 -33.49 28.79
C SER A 726 10.68 -32.34 29.57
N TYR A 727 11.10 -32.63 30.80
CA TYR A 727 11.99 -31.77 31.61
C TYR A 727 13.37 -32.41 31.81
N GLU A 728 13.60 -33.55 31.16
CA GLU A 728 14.91 -34.20 31.17
C GLU A 728 15.94 -33.34 30.43
N THR A 729 17.19 -33.47 30.83
CA THR A 729 18.31 -32.79 30.18
C THR A 729 18.41 -33.23 28.71
N VAL A 730 18.33 -32.26 27.82
CA VAL A 730 18.68 -32.40 26.40
C VAL A 730 20.19 -32.30 26.28
N VAL A 731 20.83 -33.39 25.86
CA VAL A 731 22.28 -33.45 25.63
C VAL A 731 22.56 -33.27 24.15
N ILE A 732 23.26 -32.20 23.79
CA ILE A 732 23.60 -31.86 22.41
C ILE A 732 25.11 -32.02 22.23
N ASP A 733 25.50 -32.96 21.36
CA ASP A 733 26.90 -33.10 20.95
C ASP A 733 27.25 -31.99 19.96
N HIS A 734 28.17 -31.11 20.36
CA HIS A 734 28.61 -29.98 19.54
C HIS A 734 30.10 -30.12 19.21
N THR A 735 30.43 -30.28 17.94
CA THR A 735 31.83 -30.36 17.49
C THR A 735 32.17 -29.18 16.60
N VAL A 736 33.21 -28.44 16.98
CA VAL A 736 33.77 -27.34 16.21
C VAL A 736 35.09 -27.76 15.58
N THR A 737 35.20 -27.63 14.26
CA THR A 737 36.48 -27.82 13.56
C THR A 737 37.20 -26.49 13.40
N TYR A 738 38.32 -26.31 14.11
CA TYR A 738 39.21 -25.16 13.93
C TYR A 738 40.33 -25.53 12.96
N LYS A 739 40.39 -24.84 11.82
CA LYS A 739 41.44 -25.03 10.80
C LYS A 739 41.84 -23.68 10.22
N THR A 740 43.15 -23.48 10.02
CA THR A 740 43.70 -22.28 9.38
C THR A 740 44.29 -22.63 8.01
N PHE A 741 44.21 -21.70 7.07
CA PHE A 741 44.88 -21.78 5.77
C PHE A 741 45.77 -20.56 5.60
N GLY A 742 47.09 -20.75 5.66
CA GLY A 742 48.04 -19.64 5.68
C GLY A 742 47.96 -18.81 6.97
N GLU A 743 48.39 -17.55 6.86
CA GLU A 743 48.48 -16.56 7.93
C GLU A 743 47.54 -15.37 7.69
N ALA A 744 47.31 -14.55 8.72
CA ALA A 744 46.52 -13.34 8.61
C ALA A 744 47.09 -12.40 7.52
N GLY A 745 46.21 -11.78 6.74
CA GLY A 745 46.60 -10.92 5.62
C GLY A 745 46.90 -11.64 4.31
N GLN A 746 46.99 -12.98 4.29
CA GLN A 746 47.14 -13.76 3.05
C GLN A 746 45.81 -14.01 2.32
N SER A 747 45.90 -14.36 1.04
CA SER A 747 44.74 -14.64 0.18
C SER A 747 44.53 -16.15 -0.08
N ILE A 748 43.30 -16.61 0.13
CA ILE A 748 42.79 -17.94 -0.18
C ILE A 748 42.10 -17.87 -1.54
N TRP A 749 42.64 -18.55 -2.54
CA TRP A 749 42.11 -18.61 -3.89
C TRP A 749 41.05 -19.72 -3.99
N VAL A 750 39.93 -19.40 -4.63
CA VAL A 750 38.85 -20.34 -4.92
C VAL A 750 38.51 -20.32 -6.40
N ALA A 751 38.09 -21.46 -6.93
CA ALA A 751 37.71 -21.62 -8.33
C ALA A 751 36.50 -22.56 -8.47
N PRO A 752 35.76 -22.55 -9.59
CA PRO A 752 34.69 -23.51 -9.85
C PRO A 752 35.16 -24.95 -9.65
N ASP A 753 34.35 -25.76 -8.97
CA ASP A 753 34.58 -27.18 -8.66
C ASP A 753 35.88 -27.53 -7.89
N ALA A 754 36.64 -26.54 -7.46
CA ALA A 754 37.94 -26.74 -6.85
C ALA A 754 37.85 -27.36 -5.44
N LYS A 755 38.89 -28.13 -5.06
CA LYS A 755 39.00 -28.86 -3.78
C LYS A 755 40.43 -28.83 -3.21
N GLY A 756 41.25 -27.91 -3.70
CA GLY A 756 42.67 -27.80 -3.38
C GLY A 756 42.96 -27.13 -2.05
N SER A 757 44.23 -26.76 -1.89
CA SER A 757 44.79 -26.15 -0.67
C SER A 757 44.43 -24.69 -0.45
N GLY A 758 43.91 -23.99 -1.46
CA GLY A 758 43.59 -22.56 -1.42
C GLY A 758 44.70 -21.66 -1.97
N SER A 759 45.81 -22.22 -2.46
CA SER A 759 46.85 -21.46 -3.16
C SER A 759 46.39 -21.09 -4.59
N LYS A 760 47.06 -20.12 -5.22
CA LYS A 760 46.70 -19.69 -6.59
C LYS A 760 46.82 -20.83 -7.61
N GLU A 761 47.78 -21.74 -7.43
CA GLU A 761 48.03 -22.90 -8.31
C GLU A 761 47.18 -24.13 -7.94
N ASP A 762 46.51 -24.10 -6.80
CA ASP A 762 45.67 -25.20 -6.29
C ASP A 762 44.50 -24.62 -5.45
N PRO A 763 43.53 -23.96 -6.12
CA PRO A 763 42.43 -23.25 -5.44
C PRO A 763 41.55 -24.20 -4.62
N MET A 764 40.93 -23.69 -3.55
CA MET A 764 40.00 -24.47 -2.72
C MET A 764 38.54 -24.26 -3.10
N SER A 765 37.67 -25.03 -2.46
CA SER A 765 36.22 -24.84 -2.61
C SER A 765 35.76 -23.57 -1.89
N ILE A 766 34.78 -22.87 -2.48
CA ILE A 766 34.17 -21.68 -1.84
C ILE A 766 33.53 -22.02 -0.48
N TYR A 767 32.98 -23.24 -0.33
CA TYR A 767 32.38 -23.71 0.93
C TYR A 767 33.38 -23.88 2.06
N ASP A 768 34.60 -24.33 1.76
CA ASP A 768 35.65 -24.44 2.77
C ASP A 768 36.23 -23.06 3.10
N ALA A 769 36.40 -22.21 2.08
CA ALA A 769 36.93 -20.87 2.27
C ALA A 769 36.09 -20.05 3.26
N VAL A 770 34.77 -20.00 3.09
CA VAL A 770 33.88 -19.23 3.99
C VAL A 770 33.80 -19.78 5.41
N LYS A 771 34.14 -21.06 5.62
CA LYS A 771 34.16 -21.69 6.95
C LYS A 771 35.44 -21.41 7.73
N TYR A 772 36.56 -21.37 7.02
CA TYR A 772 37.90 -21.41 7.64
C TYR A 772 38.73 -20.14 7.42
N VAL A 773 38.17 -19.13 6.77
CA VAL A 773 38.78 -17.81 6.70
C VAL A 773 38.85 -17.19 8.10
N MET A 774 39.95 -16.49 8.38
CA MET A 774 40.16 -15.77 9.64
C MET A 774 40.18 -14.25 9.42
N PRO A 775 40.06 -13.42 10.47
CA PRO A 775 40.17 -11.98 10.36
C PRO A 775 41.41 -11.53 9.56
N SER A 776 41.26 -10.43 8.80
CA SER A 776 42.27 -9.89 7.87
C SER A 776 42.58 -10.71 6.62
N GLN A 777 42.07 -11.94 6.44
CA GLN A 777 42.30 -12.71 5.21
C GLN A 777 41.37 -12.31 4.06
N GLN A 778 41.77 -12.68 2.84
CA GLN A 778 40.95 -12.48 1.64
C GLN A 778 40.62 -13.82 0.98
N ILE A 779 39.37 -14.00 0.55
CA ILE A 779 38.93 -15.03 -0.37
C ILE A 779 38.93 -14.43 -1.77
N VAL A 780 39.71 -14.97 -2.70
CA VAL A 780 39.84 -14.48 -4.08
C VAL A 780 39.14 -15.44 -5.03
N LEU A 781 38.06 -14.97 -5.66
CA LEU A 781 37.23 -15.72 -6.60
C LEU A 781 37.83 -15.62 -8.00
N THR A 782 38.30 -16.73 -8.56
CA THR A 782 38.68 -16.76 -9.99
C THR A 782 37.44 -16.64 -10.87
N GLU A 783 37.65 -16.21 -12.12
CA GLU A 783 36.61 -16.17 -13.15
C GLU A 783 35.93 -17.54 -13.35
N GLY A 784 34.65 -17.51 -13.76
CA GLY A 784 33.85 -18.69 -14.06
C GLY A 784 32.55 -18.78 -13.26
N THR A 785 31.74 -19.80 -13.56
CA THR A 785 30.45 -20.06 -12.90
C THR A 785 30.60 -21.13 -11.83
N TYR A 786 30.30 -20.79 -10.59
CA TYR A 786 30.27 -21.66 -9.42
C TYR A 786 28.85 -22.23 -9.31
N LYS A 787 28.66 -23.44 -9.85
CA LYS A 787 27.37 -24.15 -9.79
C LYS A 787 27.19 -24.78 -8.41
N LEU A 788 26.36 -24.16 -7.59
CA LEU A 788 26.09 -24.59 -6.23
C LEU A 788 24.76 -25.35 -6.17
N GLU A 789 24.78 -26.49 -5.48
CA GLU A 789 23.58 -27.31 -5.20
C GLU A 789 23.13 -27.19 -3.74
N SER A 790 23.77 -26.30 -2.98
CA SER A 790 23.49 -26.06 -1.56
C SER A 790 23.72 -24.59 -1.22
N PRO A 791 23.07 -24.06 -0.17
CA PRO A 791 23.22 -22.66 0.20
C PRO A 791 24.67 -22.30 0.56
N LEU A 792 25.13 -21.12 0.16
CA LEU A 792 26.41 -20.58 0.59
C LEU A 792 26.22 -19.76 1.87
N LYS A 793 26.48 -20.39 3.01
CA LYS A 793 26.25 -19.78 4.33
C LYS A 793 27.56 -19.39 5.01
N ILE A 794 27.71 -18.10 5.30
CA ILE A 794 28.66 -17.58 6.29
C ILE A 794 27.94 -17.63 7.64
N ALA A 795 28.41 -18.48 8.54
CA ALA A 795 27.78 -18.66 9.84
C ALA A 795 28.00 -17.46 10.77
N ARG A 796 27.06 -17.24 11.69
CA ARG A 796 27.23 -16.27 12.79
C ARG A 796 28.49 -16.59 13.58
N GLY A 797 29.27 -15.54 13.89
CA GLY A 797 30.56 -15.67 14.60
C GLY A 797 31.77 -15.90 13.68
N ILE A 798 31.58 -16.10 12.38
CA ILE A 798 32.68 -16.01 11.41
C ILE A 798 32.82 -14.54 11.01
N ASN A 799 33.48 -13.78 11.89
CA ASN A 799 33.52 -12.33 11.84
C ASN A 799 34.94 -11.83 11.51
N GLY A 800 35.02 -10.72 10.79
CA GLY A 800 36.18 -9.85 10.86
C GLY A 800 36.11 -8.94 12.10
N THR A 801 36.94 -7.90 12.10
CA THR A 801 36.80 -6.76 13.01
C THR A 801 36.91 -5.47 12.22
N ALA A 802 36.60 -4.32 12.84
CA ALA A 802 36.71 -3.01 12.18
C ALA A 802 38.10 -2.76 11.58
N ASP A 803 39.16 -3.21 12.26
CA ASP A 803 40.55 -3.05 11.81
C ASP A 803 41.05 -4.24 10.95
N GLN A 804 40.33 -5.36 10.96
CA GLN A 804 40.74 -6.63 10.33
C GLN A 804 39.55 -7.28 9.63
N MET A 805 38.97 -6.58 8.66
CA MET A 805 37.88 -7.11 7.86
C MET A 805 38.27 -8.40 7.15
N ILE A 806 37.27 -9.25 6.90
CA ILE A 806 37.41 -10.40 5.99
C ILE A 806 36.96 -9.96 4.60
N TYR A 807 37.73 -10.29 3.57
CA TYR A 807 37.40 -9.91 2.20
C TYR A 807 36.96 -11.13 1.38
N MET A 808 35.98 -10.96 0.51
CA MET A 808 35.67 -11.89 -0.58
C MET A 808 35.56 -11.09 -1.88
N VAL A 809 36.55 -11.23 -2.75
CA VAL A 809 36.71 -10.36 -3.93
C VAL A 809 36.97 -11.16 -5.18
N ALA A 810 36.48 -10.69 -6.32
CA ALA A 810 36.91 -11.21 -7.62
C ALA A 810 38.42 -11.03 -7.83
N ASP A 811 39.02 -11.97 -8.53
CA ASP A 811 40.40 -11.86 -9.01
C ASP A 811 40.54 -10.59 -9.88
N PRO A 812 41.42 -9.65 -9.54
CA PRO A 812 41.62 -8.41 -10.31
C PRO A 812 42.17 -8.67 -11.71
N ASP A 813 42.78 -9.84 -11.94
CA ASP A 813 43.26 -10.25 -13.26
C ASP A 813 42.17 -10.92 -14.12
N ALA A 814 41.00 -11.24 -13.55
CA ALA A 814 39.88 -11.89 -14.23
C ALA A 814 39.40 -11.10 -15.45
N LYS A 815 38.96 -11.82 -16.49
CA LYS A 815 38.40 -11.22 -17.71
C LYS A 815 36.88 -11.21 -17.69
N THR A 816 36.27 -12.12 -16.94
CA THR A 816 34.83 -12.14 -16.66
C THR A 816 34.56 -12.15 -15.16
N ARG A 817 33.37 -11.69 -14.78
CA ARG A 817 32.93 -11.70 -13.38
C ARG A 817 32.72 -13.14 -12.90
N PRO A 818 33.14 -13.51 -11.69
CA PRO A 818 32.74 -14.76 -11.05
C PRO A 818 31.22 -14.77 -10.84
N VAL A 819 30.55 -15.87 -11.21
CA VAL A 819 29.09 -16.02 -11.06
C VAL A 819 28.80 -17.16 -10.09
N ILE A 820 28.11 -16.88 -8.98
CA ILE A 820 27.61 -17.87 -8.04
C ILE A 820 26.18 -18.22 -8.45
N ASP A 821 25.99 -19.43 -8.99
CA ASP A 821 24.72 -19.89 -9.56
C ASP A 821 24.15 -21.04 -8.72
N PHE A 822 22.97 -20.82 -8.13
CA PHE A 822 22.27 -21.80 -7.28
C PHE A 822 21.30 -22.70 -8.06
N GLN A 823 21.21 -22.55 -9.39
CA GLN A 823 20.55 -23.47 -10.34
C GLN A 823 19.04 -23.71 -10.12
N GLY A 824 18.39 -22.88 -9.32
CA GLY A 824 17.00 -23.02 -8.88
C GLY A 824 16.79 -24.10 -7.81
N LEU A 825 17.87 -24.57 -7.16
CA LEU A 825 17.84 -25.78 -6.32
C LEU A 825 17.75 -25.51 -4.81
N CYS A 826 18.24 -24.37 -4.35
CA CYS A 826 18.35 -24.07 -2.93
C CYS A 826 18.23 -22.57 -2.64
N THR A 827 18.17 -22.20 -1.36
CA THR A 827 18.39 -20.81 -0.95
C THR A 827 19.76 -20.34 -1.42
N GLY A 828 19.87 -19.05 -1.76
CA GLY A 828 21.13 -18.48 -2.22
C GLY A 828 22.16 -18.26 -1.12
N MET A 829 22.80 -17.10 -1.13
CA MET A 829 23.88 -16.77 -0.20
C MET A 829 23.31 -16.16 1.11
N THR A 830 23.86 -16.54 2.26
CA THR A 830 23.51 -15.94 3.56
C THR A 830 24.77 -15.46 4.29
N ILE A 831 24.79 -14.18 4.66
CA ILE A 831 25.89 -13.53 5.38
C ILE A 831 25.46 -13.34 6.84
N GLY A 832 25.78 -14.31 7.69
CA GLY A 832 25.55 -14.22 9.14
C GLY A 832 26.70 -13.61 9.93
N GLY A 833 27.85 -13.37 9.29
CA GLY A 833 29.04 -12.80 9.92
C GLY A 833 29.11 -11.27 9.82
N ASP A 834 29.90 -10.68 10.71
CA ASP A 834 30.12 -9.23 10.81
C ASP A 834 31.48 -8.81 10.22
N TYR A 835 31.59 -7.55 9.80
CA TYR A 835 32.84 -6.94 9.30
C TYR A 835 33.44 -7.64 8.06
N TRP A 836 32.58 -7.99 7.10
CA TRP A 836 33.00 -8.51 5.79
C TRP A 836 32.98 -7.44 4.69
N TYR A 837 33.85 -7.59 3.71
CA TYR A 837 33.89 -6.79 2.49
C TYR A 837 33.78 -7.71 1.26
N PHE A 838 32.71 -7.56 0.47
CA PHE A 838 32.46 -8.33 -0.74
C PHE A 838 32.66 -7.44 -1.97
N LYS A 839 33.30 -7.97 -3.03
CA LYS A 839 33.41 -7.22 -4.29
C LYS A 839 33.41 -8.04 -5.57
N GLY A 840 32.64 -7.57 -6.55
CA GLY A 840 32.89 -7.83 -7.97
C GLY A 840 32.45 -9.20 -8.50
N PHE A 841 31.50 -9.86 -7.84
CA PHE A 841 30.91 -11.13 -8.27
C PHE A 841 29.39 -11.07 -8.34
N ASP A 842 28.80 -12.07 -8.97
CA ASP A 842 27.36 -12.13 -9.24
C ASP A 842 26.70 -13.29 -8.48
N VAL A 843 25.41 -13.14 -8.16
CA VAL A 843 24.58 -14.14 -7.48
C VAL A 843 23.27 -14.34 -8.22
N THR A 844 23.01 -15.57 -8.64
CA THR A 844 21.84 -15.90 -9.48
C THR A 844 21.24 -17.26 -9.15
N GLY A 845 19.99 -17.45 -9.57
CA GLY A 845 19.37 -18.78 -9.65
C GLY A 845 19.05 -19.38 -8.29
N SER A 846 18.65 -18.63 -7.27
CA SER A 846 18.05 -19.24 -6.07
C SER A 846 16.73 -19.95 -6.41
N ALA A 847 16.34 -20.94 -5.60
CA ALA A 847 15.06 -21.63 -5.73
C ALA A 847 13.85 -20.67 -5.60
N ASP A 848 12.71 -21.08 -6.16
CA ASP A 848 11.44 -20.37 -6.04
C ASP A 848 11.07 -20.08 -4.57
N GLY A 849 10.64 -18.86 -4.28
CA GLY A 849 10.39 -18.36 -2.94
C GLY A 849 11.64 -18.12 -2.08
N GLN A 850 12.85 -18.34 -2.60
CA GLN A 850 14.11 -18.15 -1.88
C GLN A 850 14.91 -16.94 -2.38
N LYS A 851 15.53 -16.22 -1.46
CA LYS A 851 16.31 -15.00 -1.72
C LYS A 851 17.62 -15.35 -2.42
N GLY A 852 18.09 -14.44 -3.29
CA GLY A 852 19.40 -14.56 -3.93
C GLY A 852 20.54 -14.37 -2.91
N LEU A 853 20.51 -13.26 -2.18
CA LEU A 853 21.47 -12.95 -1.13
C LEU A 853 20.77 -12.35 0.10
N GLN A 854 21.07 -12.89 1.28
CA GLN A 854 20.61 -12.36 2.57
C GLN A 854 21.78 -11.83 3.40
N VAL A 855 21.72 -10.55 3.79
CA VAL A 855 22.64 -9.92 4.75
C VAL A 855 21.98 -9.92 6.12
N SER A 856 22.56 -10.65 7.07
CA SER A 856 22.05 -10.78 8.44
C SER A 856 23.05 -10.37 9.51
N GLY A 857 24.34 -10.29 9.19
CA GLY A 857 25.34 -9.66 10.05
C GLY A 857 25.38 -8.14 9.89
N SER A 858 26.25 -7.52 10.67
CA SER A 858 26.41 -6.07 10.78
C SER A 858 27.78 -5.61 10.28
N HIS A 859 27.90 -4.32 9.95
CA HIS A 859 29.15 -3.70 9.50
C HIS A 859 29.76 -4.34 8.24
N ASN A 860 28.94 -4.92 7.37
CA ASN A 860 29.40 -5.50 6.11
C ASN A 860 29.34 -4.47 4.98
N THR A 861 30.24 -4.59 4.00
CA THR A 861 30.20 -3.84 2.74
C THR A 861 30.05 -4.80 1.57
N LEU A 862 29.06 -4.57 0.72
CA LEU A 862 28.89 -5.30 -0.55
C LEU A 862 29.07 -4.29 -1.68
N ASP A 863 30.13 -4.43 -2.46
CA ASP A 863 30.56 -3.46 -3.48
C ASP A 863 30.54 -4.08 -4.89
N GLN A 864 29.80 -3.51 -5.83
CA GLN A 864 29.67 -4.07 -7.19
C GLN A 864 29.26 -5.55 -7.20
N ILE A 865 28.24 -5.91 -6.43
CA ILE A 865 27.58 -7.22 -6.50
C ILE A 865 26.37 -7.11 -7.42
N GLU A 866 26.19 -8.10 -8.31
CA GLU A 866 24.96 -8.21 -9.11
C GLU A 866 24.10 -9.37 -8.63
N THR A 867 22.81 -9.13 -8.40
CA THR A 867 21.85 -10.17 -8.00
C THR A 867 20.72 -10.25 -9.00
N TYR A 868 20.62 -11.35 -9.75
CA TYR A 868 19.62 -11.46 -10.81
C TYR A 868 19.02 -12.85 -10.96
N HIS A 869 17.83 -12.92 -11.57
CA HIS A 869 17.11 -14.16 -11.88
C HIS A 869 17.02 -15.13 -10.68
N ASN A 870 16.80 -14.57 -9.49
CA ASN A 870 16.58 -15.31 -8.26
C ASN A 870 15.08 -15.56 -8.04
N GLY A 871 14.74 -16.67 -7.38
CA GLY A 871 13.35 -17.08 -7.12
C GLY A 871 12.59 -16.24 -6.08
N ASN A 872 13.18 -15.15 -5.58
CA ASN A 872 12.60 -14.14 -4.68
C ASN A 872 13.51 -12.89 -4.71
N THR A 873 13.44 -12.00 -3.71
CA THR A 873 14.29 -10.79 -3.62
C THR A 873 15.76 -11.07 -3.95
N GLY A 874 16.35 -10.24 -4.82
CA GLY A 874 17.75 -10.36 -5.23
C GLY A 874 18.72 -10.23 -4.05
N LEU A 875 18.63 -9.11 -3.31
CA LEU A 875 19.41 -8.86 -2.09
C LEU A 875 18.52 -8.33 -0.97
N GLN A 876 18.46 -9.03 0.16
CA GLN A 876 17.71 -8.61 1.34
C GLN A 876 18.59 -8.45 2.58
N ILE A 877 18.44 -7.34 3.29
CA ILE A 877 18.89 -7.15 4.66
C ILE A 877 17.76 -7.55 5.60
N SER A 878 17.97 -8.56 6.45
CA SER A 878 17.03 -8.97 7.50
C SER A 878 17.70 -9.92 8.51
N ARG A 879 17.15 -9.98 9.74
CA ARG A 879 17.59 -10.91 10.81
C ARG A 879 17.87 -12.33 10.32
N LEU A 880 18.78 -13.02 11.01
CA LEU A 880 19.17 -14.38 10.67
C LEU A 880 18.14 -15.40 11.20
N ASN A 881 17.75 -15.23 12.46
CA ASN A 881 16.94 -16.18 13.20
C ASN A 881 15.64 -15.53 13.69
N VAL A 882 14.59 -16.33 13.86
CA VAL A 882 13.28 -15.82 14.31
C VAL A 882 13.27 -15.34 15.76
N THR A 883 14.23 -15.79 16.58
CA THR A 883 14.46 -15.37 17.97
C THR A 883 15.33 -14.12 18.09
N ASP A 884 15.92 -13.64 16.99
CA ASP A 884 16.70 -12.40 17.00
C ASP A 884 15.79 -11.20 17.31
N THR A 885 16.18 -10.46 18.35
CA THR A 885 15.54 -9.20 18.75
C THR A 885 16.21 -8.04 18.03
N TYR A 886 15.71 -6.82 18.24
CA TYR A 886 16.25 -5.61 17.61
C TYR A 886 17.78 -5.46 17.78
N ALA A 887 18.33 -5.92 18.90
CA ALA A 887 19.77 -5.88 19.19
C ALA A 887 20.61 -6.77 18.26
N GLU A 888 20.04 -7.86 17.73
CA GLU A 888 20.70 -8.78 16.80
C GLU A 888 20.36 -8.51 15.33
N TRP A 889 19.50 -7.52 15.05
CA TRP A 889 19.14 -7.20 13.67
C TRP A 889 20.33 -6.58 12.92
N PRO A 890 20.50 -6.90 11.62
CA PRO A 890 21.62 -6.41 10.83
C PRO A 890 21.63 -4.88 10.79
N SER A 891 22.76 -4.29 11.14
CA SER A 891 22.95 -2.85 11.24
C SER A 891 24.26 -2.40 10.58
N TYR A 892 24.30 -1.14 10.18
CA TYR A 892 25.50 -0.49 9.64
C TYR A 892 26.12 -1.18 8.43
N ASN A 893 25.32 -1.85 7.59
CA ASN A 893 25.79 -2.43 6.34
C ASN A 893 25.77 -1.37 5.21
N LEU A 894 26.76 -1.44 4.32
CA LEU A 894 26.86 -0.61 3.13
C LEU A 894 26.71 -1.48 1.88
N ILE A 895 25.64 -1.27 1.12
CA ILE A 895 25.43 -1.86 -0.20
C ILE A 895 25.80 -0.80 -1.23
N LEU A 896 26.98 -0.96 -1.83
CA LEU A 896 27.64 0.04 -2.67
C LEU A 896 27.71 -0.43 -4.12
N ASN A 897 27.28 0.40 -5.05
CA ASN A 897 27.44 0.15 -6.50
C ASN A 897 26.90 -1.21 -6.97
N CYS A 898 25.88 -1.76 -6.31
CA CYS A 898 25.28 -3.05 -6.65
C CYS A 898 24.16 -2.90 -7.70
N THR A 899 23.89 -3.97 -8.44
CA THR A 899 22.79 -4.01 -9.42
C THR A 899 21.88 -5.21 -9.11
N SER A 900 20.56 -5.04 -9.17
CA SER A 900 19.61 -6.13 -8.93
C SER A 900 18.46 -6.13 -9.91
N TYR A 901 18.26 -7.25 -10.63
CA TYR A 901 17.27 -7.28 -11.72
C TYR A 901 16.70 -8.65 -12.06
N GLY A 902 15.53 -8.66 -12.70
CA GLY A 902 14.92 -9.89 -13.21
C GLY A 902 14.58 -10.93 -12.14
N ASN A 903 14.59 -10.55 -10.87
CA ASN A 903 14.24 -11.43 -9.77
C ASN A 903 12.72 -11.65 -9.74
N ALA A 904 12.30 -12.91 -9.62
CA ALA A 904 10.90 -13.30 -9.74
C ALA A 904 10.59 -14.59 -8.98
N ASP A 905 9.63 -14.51 -8.05
CA ASP A 905 8.93 -15.69 -7.53
C ASP A 905 7.76 -16.04 -8.46
N LYS A 906 7.29 -17.30 -8.45
CA LYS A 906 6.20 -17.75 -9.35
C LYS A 906 4.90 -16.94 -9.24
N GLY A 907 4.62 -16.33 -8.09
CA GLY A 907 3.42 -15.51 -7.88
C GLY A 907 3.61 -14.04 -8.24
N TYR A 908 4.85 -13.60 -8.51
CA TYR A 908 5.24 -12.20 -8.64
C TYR A 908 4.83 -11.35 -7.44
N GLU A 909 4.93 -11.91 -6.23
CA GLU A 909 4.39 -11.29 -5.01
C GLU A 909 5.46 -10.56 -4.19
N ASP A 910 6.69 -11.11 -4.15
CA ASP A 910 7.68 -10.77 -3.11
C ASP A 910 9.07 -10.46 -3.67
N ALA A 911 9.32 -10.69 -4.96
CA ALA A 911 10.65 -10.59 -5.55
C ALA A 911 11.05 -9.15 -5.91
N ASP A 912 11.60 -8.45 -4.92
CA ASP A 912 12.22 -7.13 -5.11
C ASP A 912 13.64 -7.20 -5.69
N GLY A 913 14.13 -6.06 -6.17
CA GLY A 913 15.56 -5.88 -6.44
C GLY A 913 16.37 -5.89 -5.14
N PHE A 914 16.12 -4.89 -4.30
CA PHE A 914 16.71 -4.75 -2.98
C PHE A 914 15.63 -4.69 -1.90
N ALA A 915 15.92 -5.25 -0.74
CA ALA A 915 15.06 -5.07 0.42
C ALA A 915 15.87 -4.85 1.70
N ALA A 916 15.35 -4.00 2.57
CA ALA A 916 15.78 -3.91 3.97
C ALA A 916 14.50 -3.84 4.81
N LYS A 917 13.91 -5.02 5.06
CA LYS A 917 12.52 -5.15 5.51
C LYS A 917 12.34 -6.13 6.66
N LEU A 918 11.19 -5.99 7.33
CA LEU A 918 10.68 -6.76 8.48
C LEU A 918 11.47 -6.59 9.78
N THR A 919 12.78 -6.79 9.76
CA THR A 919 13.62 -6.89 10.96
C THR A 919 15.06 -6.45 10.63
N VAL A 920 15.27 -5.14 10.65
CA VAL A 920 16.50 -4.46 10.23
C VAL A 920 16.89 -3.44 11.29
N GLY A 921 18.16 -3.44 11.72
CA GLY A 921 18.71 -2.49 12.68
C GLY A 921 19.10 -1.16 12.01
N ASP A 922 19.71 -0.27 12.79
CA ASP A 922 20.04 1.08 12.34
C ASP A 922 21.19 1.15 11.32
N GLY A 923 21.23 2.24 10.55
CA GLY A 923 22.42 2.67 9.83
C GLY A 923 22.73 1.91 8.54
N ASN A 924 21.80 1.12 8.02
CA ASN A 924 21.98 0.45 6.72
C ASN A 924 21.86 1.44 5.56
N VAL A 925 22.78 1.36 4.60
CA VAL A 925 22.89 2.29 3.47
C VAL A 925 22.97 1.55 2.14
N PHE A 926 22.17 1.98 1.17
CA PHE A 926 22.33 1.65 -0.25
C PHE A 926 22.86 2.89 -0.98
N ASP A 927 23.96 2.75 -1.72
CA ASP A 927 24.65 3.87 -2.36
C ASP A 927 25.11 3.48 -3.78
N GLY A 928 24.70 4.21 -4.81
CA GLY A 928 25.15 3.92 -6.18
C GLY A 928 24.50 2.69 -6.82
N CYS A 929 23.37 2.24 -6.27
CA CYS A 929 22.73 0.97 -6.65
C CYS A 929 21.71 1.14 -7.78
N ILE A 930 21.48 0.06 -8.55
CA ILE A 930 20.51 0.03 -9.65
C ILE A 930 19.55 -1.14 -9.46
N ALA A 931 18.23 -0.89 -9.43
CA ALA A 931 17.23 -1.95 -9.43
C ALA A 931 16.30 -1.83 -10.64
N HIS A 932 16.18 -2.90 -11.43
CA HIS A 932 15.29 -2.87 -12.59
C HIS A 932 14.65 -4.19 -12.94
N HIS A 933 13.48 -4.13 -13.57
CA HIS A 933 12.78 -5.30 -14.07
C HIS A 933 12.63 -6.44 -13.03
N ASN A 934 12.53 -6.09 -11.74
CA ASN A 934 12.18 -7.05 -10.70
C ASN A 934 10.67 -7.23 -10.70
N ALA A 935 10.21 -8.44 -10.36
CA ALA A 935 8.81 -8.78 -10.46
C ALA A 935 7.94 -7.92 -9.53
N ASP A 936 8.37 -7.67 -8.28
CA ASP A 936 7.65 -6.77 -7.36
C ASP A 936 8.21 -5.34 -7.41
N ASP A 937 9.12 -4.93 -6.52
CA ASP A 937 9.63 -3.55 -6.49
C ASP A 937 11.14 -3.43 -6.76
N GLY A 938 11.60 -2.20 -7.02
CA GLY A 938 13.03 -1.90 -7.03
C GLY A 938 13.64 -1.99 -5.63
N TRP A 939 13.02 -1.29 -4.68
CA TRP A 939 13.34 -1.34 -3.24
C TRP A 939 12.09 -1.57 -2.40
N ASP A 940 12.20 -2.41 -1.37
CA ASP A 940 11.18 -2.60 -0.34
C ASP A 940 11.74 -2.46 1.09
N LEU A 941 11.22 -1.47 1.83
CA LEU A 941 11.50 -1.19 3.24
C LEU A 941 10.33 -1.56 4.17
N PHE A 942 9.52 -2.55 3.80
CA PHE A 942 8.31 -2.92 4.54
C PHE A 942 8.59 -3.22 6.02
N ALA A 943 7.95 -2.45 6.91
CA ALA A 943 7.83 -2.74 8.34
C ALA A 943 6.40 -3.18 8.64
N LYS A 944 6.22 -4.00 9.67
CA LYS A 944 4.92 -4.57 10.04
C LYS A 944 4.66 -4.40 11.53
N VAL A 945 3.41 -4.18 11.89
CA VAL A 945 2.99 -3.88 13.28
C VAL A 945 3.40 -4.94 14.29
N GLN A 946 3.57 -6.20 13.86
CA GLN A 946 3.93 -7.32 14.73
C GLN A 946 5.38 -7.27 15.20
N THR A 947 6.31 -6.85 14.33
CA THR A 947 7.73 -6.76 14.67
C THR A 947 8.15 -5.34 15.02
N GLY A 948 7.35 -4.35 14.64
CA GLY A 948 7.59 -2.94 14.91
C GLY A 948 8.32 -2.22 13.80
N SER A 949 8.70 -0.98 14.10
CA SER A 949 9.55 -0.16 13.25
C SER A 949 10.92 -0.80 13.06
N ILE A 950 11.46 -0.68 11.85
CA ILE A 950 12.85 -1.03 11.55
C ILE A 950 13.74 0.21 11.70
N GLY A 951 15.05 -0.01 11.83
CA GLY A 951 16.03 1.07 11.84
C GLY A 951 16.00 1.89 10.55
N SER A 952 16.40 3.16 10.63
CA SER A 952 16.37 4.05 9.46
C SER A 952 17.33 3.57 8.38
N VAL A 953 16.80 3.39 7.16
CA VAL A 953 17.56 3.04 5.96
C VAL A 953 17.78 4.29 5.12
N THR A 954 19.00 4.47 4.62
CA THR A 954 19.34 5.50 3.64
C THR A 954 19.58 4.88 2.28
N ILE A 955 18.84 5.31 1.26
CA ILE A 955 19.07 4.98 -0.14
C ILE A 955 19.57 6.25 -0.81
N LYS A 956 20.75 6.22 -1.43
CA LYS A 956 21.30 7.38 -2.11
C LYS A 956 21.99 7.05 -3.43
N ASN A 957 22.12 8.06 -4.30
CA ASN A 957 22.82 7.93 -5.58
C ASN A 957 22.32 6.75 -6.44
N SER A 958 21.04 6.37 -6.32
CA SER A 958 20.52 5.09 -6.82
C SER A 958 19.46 5.27 -7.91
N ILE A 959 19.24 4.24 -8.72
CA ILE A 959 18.30 4.26 -9.85
C ILE A 959 17.32 3.07 -9.77
N ALA A 960 16.01 3.35 -9.84
CA ALA A 960 14.95 2.34 -9.91
C ALA A 960 14.14 2.47 -11.21
N TYR A 961 14.12 1.45 -12.07
CA TYR A 961 13.36 1.53 -13.31
C TYR A 961 12.69 0.24 -13.79
N ALA A 962 11.55 0.38 -14.47
CA ALA A 962 10.81 -0.72 -15.07
C ALA A 962 10.50 -1.90 -14.11
N ASN A 963 10.50 -1.69 -12.79
CA ASN A 963 10.07 -2.72 -11.83
C ASN A 963 8.55 -2.94 -11.95
N GLY A 964 8.10 -4.14 -11.64
CA GLY A 964 6.76 -4.64 -11.98
C GLY A 964 6.64 -5.15 -13.42
N TYR A 965 7.75 -5.16 -14.15
CA TYR A 965 7.92 -5.83 -15.44
C TYR A 965 9.12 -6.76 -15.38
N LEU A 966 9.11 -7.85 -16.12
CA LEU A 966 10.34 -8.59 -16.44
C LEU A 966 11.02 -7.97 -17.66
N GLU A 967 12.29 -8.33 -17.90
CA GLU A 967 13.12 -7.73 -18.95
C GLU A 967 12.53 -7.81 -20.36
N ASP A 968 11.69 -8.81 -20.62
CA ASP A 968 10.96 -9.01 -21.88
C ASP A 968 9.67 -8.18 -22.00
N GLY A 969 9.34 -7.40 -20.95
CA GLY A 969 8.13 -6.60 -20.82
C GLY A 969 6.93 -7.32 -20.21
N THR A 970 7.10 -8.57 -19.74
CA THR A 970 6.05 -9.32 -19.04
C THR A 970 5.54 -8.52 -17.85
N ASN A 971 4.23 -8.34 -17.76
CA ASN A 971 3.58 -7.63 -16.65
C ASN A 971 3.56 -8.52 -15.40
N ALA A 972 4.24 -8.08 -14.33
CA ALA A 972 4.47 -8.86 -13.11
C ALA A 972 3.74 -8.26 -11.89
N GLY A 973 4.39 -8.17 -10.73
CA GLY A 973 3.89 -7.73 -9.42
C GLY A 973 3.56 -6.23 -9.31
N ASN A 974 3.76 -5.61 -8.14
CA ASN A 974 3.32 -4.24 -7.86
C ASN A 974 4.05 -3.20 -8.72
N GLY A 975 5.39 -3.21 -8.68
CA GLY A 975 6.24 -2.35 -9.51
C GLY A 975 6.45 -0.94 -9.01
N ASN A 976 6.73 -0.75 -7.72
CA ASN A 976 7.22 0.53 -7.22
C ASN A 976 8.73 0.66 -7.46
N GLY A 977 9.20 1.88 -7.69
CA GLY A 977 10.64 2.17 -7.76
C GLY A 977 11.27 2.05 -6.38
N PHE A 978 10.88 2.95 -5.47
CA PHE A 978 11.31 2.97 -4.07
C PHE A 978 10.10 2.85 -3.13
N LYS A 979 9.80 1.64 -2.63
CA LYS A 979 8.80 1.39 -1.58
C LYS A 979 9.46 1.57 -0.21
N MET A 980 9.25 2.72 0.39
CA MET A 980 9.97 3.20 1.58
C MET A 980 9.19 3.00 2.89
N GLY A 981 8.46 1.89 3.04
CA GLY A 981 7.66 1.69 4.26
C GLY A 981 6.69 0.53 4.23
N GLY A 982 5.94 0.38 5.33
CA GLY A 982 4.87 -0.60 5.48
C GLY A 982 3.99 -0.35 6.71
N ASP A 983 2.74 -0.82 6.65
CA ASP A 983 1.75 -0.88 7.75
C ASP A 983 1.61 0.36 8.65
N SER A 984 1.86 1.54 8.09
CA SER A 984 1.84 2.81 8.84
C SER A 984 2.85 2.89 9.99
N MET A 985 3.93 2.10 9.93
CA MET A 985 5.02 2.14 10.90
C MET A 985 6.00 3.27 10.56
N PRO A 986 6.40 4.12 11.53
CA PRO A 986 7.44 5.12 11.31
C PRO A 986 8.80 4.46 11.13
N GLY A 987 9.66 5.07 10.31
CA GLY A 987 11.01 4.57 10.03
C GLY A 987 12.02 5.67 9.71
N SER A 988 11.57 6.91 9.51
CA SER A 988 12.43 8.06 9.19
C SER A 988 13.44 7.78 8.08
N HIS A 989 13.04 6.98 7.08
CA HIS A 989 13.89 6.54 5.98
C HIS A 989 14.27 7.71 5.07
N VAL A 990 15.47 7.63 4.47
CA VAL A 990 16.03 8.70 3.64
C VAL A 990 16.24 8.21 2.22
N LEU A 991 15.69 8.93 1.24
CA LEU A 991 16.01 8.78 -0.18
C LEU A 991 16.70 10.04 -0.65
N GLU A 992 17.92 9.92 -1.17
CA GLU A 992 18.74 11.07 -1.56
C GLU A 992 19.34 10.89 -2.96
N ASN A 993 19.40 11.96 -3.75
CA ASN A 993 20.12 11.98 -5.03
C ASN A 993 19.81 10.78 -5.95
N SER A 994 18.53 10.41 -6.07
CA SER A 994 18.12 9.14 -6.71
C SER A 994 17.09 9.37 -7.82
N ILE A 995 17.03 8.43 -8.76
CA ILE A 995 16.19 8.51 -9.96
C ILE A 995 15.21 7.33 -10.02
N ALA A 996 13.93 7.60 -10.26
CA ALA A 996 12.93 6.57 -10.54
C ALA A 996 12.26 6.80 -11.90
N PHE A 997 12.19 5.79 -12.79
CA PHE A 997 11.46 5.96 -14.04
C PHE A 997 10.83 4.69 -14.61
N ALA A 998 9.71 4.85 -15.33
CA ALA A 998 9.02 3.79 -16.05
C ALA A 998 8.60 2.56 -15.21
N ASN A 999 8.55 2.65 -13.87
CA ASN A 999 8.03 1.58 -13.02
C ASN A 999 6.51 1.39 -13.21
N LYS A 1000 5.98 0.18 -13.01
CA LYS A 1000 4.55 -0.16 -13.23
C LYS A 1000 3.58 0.56 -12.28
N ALA A 1001 4.01 0.86 -11.06
CA ALA A 1001 3.26 1.62 -10.08
C ALA A 1001 3.98 2.94 -9.80
N LYS A 1002 4.40 3.19 -8.56
CA LYS A 1002 4.86 4.51 -8.15
C LYS A 1002 6.38 4.64 -8.31
N GLY A 1003 6.88 5.84 -8.58
CA GLY A 1003 8.32 6.11 -8.58
C GLY A 1003 8.88 6.10 -7.15
N ILE A 1004 8.46 7.07 -6.34
CA ILE A 1004 8.79 7.20 -4.92
C ILE A 1004 7.52 6.94 -4.12
N ASP A 1005 7.54 5.94 -3.23
CA ASP A 1005 6.37 5.52 -2.46
C ASP A 1005 6.67 5.43 -0.97
N SER A 1006 6.00 6.25 -0.16
CA SER A 1006 6.00 6.10 1.30
C SER A 1006 5.42 4.76 1.79
N ASN A 1007 4.55 4.14 0.99
CA ASN A 1007 3.87 2.88 1.32
C ASN A 1007 3.34 2.83 2.76
N SER A 1008 2.71 3.92 3.17
CA SER A 1008 2.18 4.18 4.51
C SER A 1008 3.15 4.58 5.62
N CYS A 1009 4.48 4.45 5.46
CA CYS A 1009 5.42 4.99 6.44
C CYS A 1009 5.21 6.50 6.58
N PRO A 1010 4.87 7.02 7.77
CA PRO A 1010 4.36 8.38 7.93
C PRO A 1010 5.43 9.49 7.88
N ASP A 1011 6.72 9.16 7.87
CA ASP A 1011 7.82 10.11 8.17
C ASP A 1011 9.05 10.00 7.24
N ILE A 1012 8.86 9.56 6.00
CA ILE A 1012 9.98 9.46 5.03
C ILE A 1012 10.56 10.82 4.64
N LYS A 1013 11.84 10.84 4.28
CA LYS A 1013 12.62 12.03 3.90
C LYS A 1013 13.19 11.85 2.49
N VAL A 1014 12.90 12.78 1.58
CA VAL A 1014 13.32 12.72 0.18
C VAL A 1014 14.14 13.94 -0.18
N LYS A 1015 15.33 13.76 -0.77
CA LYS A 1015 16.27 14.85 -1.08
C LYS A 1015 16.81 14.72 -2.48
N ASN A 1016 16.75 15.78 -3.28
CA ASN A 1016 17.39 15.89 -4.59
C ASN A 1016 17.07 14.68 -5.50
N CYS A 1017 15.81 14.26 -5.58
CA CYS A 1017 15.41 13.08 -6.35
C CYS A 1017 14.67 13.48 -7.63
N THR A 1018 14.85 12.70 -8.69
CA THR A 1018 14.17 12.89 -9.98
C THR A 1018 13.27 11.68 -10.28
N SER A 1019 11.98 11.89 -10.53
CA SER A 1019 11.02 10.81 -10.82
C SER A 1019 10.28 11.10 -12.12
N ILE A 1020 10.39 10.18 -13.10
CA ILE A 1020 9.98 10.41 -14.49
C ILE A 1020 9.11 9.26 -15.05
N ASN A 1021 7.96 9.58 -15.64
CA ASN A 1021 7.16 8.65 -16.44
C ASN A 1021 6.82 7.28 -15.79
N ASN A 1022 6.71 7.19 -14.47
CA ASN A 1022 6.18 5.98 -13.83
C ASN A 1022 4.70 5.81 -14.22
N GLN A 1023 4.20 4.58 -14.32
CA GLN A 1023 2.82 4.35 -14.78
C GLN A 1023 1.77 4.75 -13.72
N GLY A 1024 2.12 4.64 -12.43
CA GLY A 1024 1.44 5.30 -11.33
C GLY A 1024 2.05 6.66 -10.99
N ALA A 1025 1.81 7.15 -9.78
CA ALA A 1025 2.34 8.44 -9.32
C ALA A 1025 3.88 8.48 -9.37
N ASN A 1026 4.47 9.61 -9.74
CA ASN A 1026 5.93 9.76 -9.65
C ASN A 1026 6.35 9.89 -8.17
N VAL A 1027 5.51 10.55 -7.36
CA VAL A 1027 5.67 10.77 -5.93
C VAL A 1027 4.37 10.42 -5.19
N ALA A 1028 4.49 9.56 -4.18
CA ALA A 1028 3.37 9.13 -3.34
C ALA A 1028 3.72 9.22 -1.85
N PHE A 1029 3.22 10.25 -1.17
CA PHE A 1029 3.35 10.48 0.27
C PHE A 1029 1.99 10.33 0.95
N TYR A 1030 1.73 9.20 1.61
CA TYR A 1030 0.46 8.94 2.27
C TYR A 1030 0.64 7.93 3.41
N THR A 1031 -0.37 7.85 4.27
CA THR A 1031 -0.52 6.78 5.26
C THR A 1031 -1.93 6.23 5.26
N ASN A 1032 -2.10 4.97 5.67
CA ASN A 1032 -3.41 4.32 5.72
C ASN A 1032 -4.07 4.49 7.09
N SER A 1033 -3.30 4.35 8.17
CA SER A 1033 -3.82 4.31 9.54
C SER A 1033 -3.08 5.20 10.54
N ALA A 1034 -1.89 5.74 10.21
CA ALA A 1034 -1.23 6.64 11.13
C ALA A 1034 -2.03 7.96 11.27
N LYS A 1035 -2.13 8.44 12.51
CA LYS A 1035 -2.88 9.67 12.84
C LYS A 1035 -2.26 10.94 12.26
N ASN A 1036 -0.93 10.98 12.20
CA ASN A 1036 -0.16 12.13 11.74
C ASN A 1036 0.92 11.67 10.76
N THR A 1037 1.25 12.54 9.81
CA THR A 1037 2.44 12.40 8.96
C THR A 1037 3.47 13.49 9.30
N ASP A 1038 4.74 13.21 9.05
CA ASP A 1038 5.86 14.16 9.12
C ASP A 1038 6.82 13.97 7.93
N PHE A 1039 6.27 13.96 6.71
CA PHE A 1039 7.07 13.86 5.50
C PHE A 1039 7.97 15.08 5.31
N GLU A 1040 9.17 14.84 4.79
CA GLU A 1040 10.11 15.88 4.38
C GLU A 1040 10.56 15.64 2.93
N ALA A 1041 10.49 16.66 2.08
CA ALA A 1041 11.01 16.57 0.72
C ALA A 1041 11.83 17.81 0.41
N THR A 1042 13.01 17.74 -0.21
CA THR A 1042 13.80 18.92 -0.65
C THR A 1042 14.42 18.63 -2.02
N GLY A 1043 14.43 19.59 -2.94
CA GLY A 1043 15.03 19.41 -4.26
C GLY A 1043 14.36 18.35 -5.14
N VAL A 1044 13.09 17.98 -4.91
CA VAL A 1044 12.44 16.91 -5.67
C VAL A 1044 11.99 17.41 -7.04
N ILE A 1045 12.25 16.66 -8.11
CA ILE A 1045 11.67 16.87 -9.43
C ILE A 1045 10.84 15.65 -9.81
N SER A 1046 9.53 15.82 -9.90
CA SER A 1046 8.69 14.94 -10.70
C SER A 1046 8.56 15.53 -12.10
N PHE A 1047 8.63 14.73 -13.15
CA PHE A 1047 8.38 15.22 -14.52
C PHE A 1047 7.76 14.15 -15.41
N ARG A 1048 7.00 14.55 -16.43
CA ARG A 1048 6.42 13.62 -17.38
C ARG A 1048 6.53 14.13 -18.81
N THR A 1049 6.88 13.21 -19.69
CA THR A 1049 6.71 13.28 -21.15
C THR A 1049 5.76 12.19 -21.66
N ALA A 1050 5.33 11.29 -20.77
CA ALA A 1050 4.36 10.25 -21.01
C ALA A 1050 3.53 10.04 -19.73
N LYS A 1051 2.35 9.42 -19.88
CA LYS A 1051 1.42 9.18 -18.75
C LYS A 1051 1.01 10.49 -18.06
N GLU A 1052 0.88 11.57 -18.83
CA GLU A 1052 0.62 12.94 -18.37
C GLU A 1052 -0.70 13.12 -17.60
N ASP A 1053 -1.64 12.18 -17.73
CA ASP A 1053 -2.92 12.17 -17.01
C ASP A 1053 -2.83 11.51 -15.62
N VAL A 1054 -1.65 11.06 -15.19
CA VAL A 1054 -1.43 10.44 -13.87
C VAL A 1054 -0.92 11.46 -12.87
N ALA A 1055 -1.71 11.71 -11.82
CA ALA A 1055 -1.40 12.66 -10.76
C ALA A 1055 -0.44 12.11 -9.71
N GLU A 1056 0.16 13.00 -8.92
CA GLU A 1056 0.83 12.62 -7.69
C GLU A 1056 -0.15 12.10 -6.64
N ASN A 1057 0.35 11.34 -5.68
CA ASN A 1057 -0.43 10.83 -4.55
C ASN A 1057 0.13 11.36 -3.22
N ILE A 1058 0.05 12.68 -3.03
CA ILE A 1058 0.51 13.37 -1.82
C ILE A 1058 -0.71 13.69 -0.95
N LYS A 1059 -0.87 12.93 0.15
CA LYS A 1059 -2.00 12.95 1.08
C LYS A 1059 -1.49 13.01 2.54
N PRO A 1060 -0.91 14.14 2.97
CA PRO A 1060 -0.54 14.33 4.36
C PRO A 1060 -1.77 14.38 5.25
N VAL A 1061 -1.62 13.95 6.51
CA VAL A 1061 -2.71 13.92 7.49
C VAL A 1061 -2.25 14.43 8.85
N GLY A 1062 -3.20 14.90 9.66
CA GLY A 1062 -2.95 15.33 11.04
C GLY A 1062 -2.06 16.57 11.11
N SER A 1063 -1.01 16.51 11.96
CA SER A 1063 -0.13 17.65 12.27
C SER A 1063 0.98 17.93 11.26
N GLN A 1064 0.87 17.49 10.01
CA GLN A 1064 1.89 17.71 8.99
C GLN A 1064 2.14 19.21 8.77
N ASP A 1065 3.41 19.61 8.86
CA ASP A 1065 3.87 20.89 8.31
C ASP A 1065 3.99 20.79 6.79
N LEU A 1066 3.05 21.41 6.07
CA LEU A 1066 3.00 21.40 4.61
C LEU A 1066 4.22 22.10 3.97
N THR A 1067 4.90 23.00 4.68
CA THR A 1067 6.09 23.70 4.16
C THR A 1067 7.30 22.78 4.01
N LYS A 1068 7.30 21.62 4.68
CA LYS A 1068 8.32 20.57 4.50
C LYS A 1068 8.17 19.80 3.18
N ILE A 1069 6.97 19.77 2.61
CA ILE A 1069 6.64 19.04 1.37
C ILE A 1069 6.56 20.01 0.18
N TYR A 1070 5.92 21.17 0.38
CA TYR A 1070 5.68 22.19 -0.63
C TYR A 1070 6.57 23.41 -0.37
N LYS A 1071 7.62 23.56 -1.19
CA LYS A 1071 8.57 24.68 -1.13
C LYS A 1071 9.19 24.97 -2.49
N ALA A 1072 9.94 26.06 -2.56
CA ALA A 1072 10.51 26.58 -3.80
C ALA A 1072 11.43 25.59 -4.55
N THR A 1073 11.98 24.59 -3.86
CA THR A 1073 12.91 23.60 -4.44
C THR A 1073 12.23 22.30 -4.89
N ASN A 1074 10.93 22.13 -4.65
CA ASN A 1074 10.22 20.89 -4.97
C ASN A 1074 9.23 21.12 -6.10
N PHE A 1075 9.31 20.31 -7.14
CA PHE A 1075 8.51 20.42 -8.35
C PHE A 1075 7.67 19.15 -8.53
N TYR A 1076 6.35 19.28 -8.40
CA TYR A 1076 5.41 18.16 -8.50
C TYR A 1076 4.59 18.24 -9.77
N TRP A 1077 4.29 17.09 -10.38
CA TRP A 1077 3.54 17.03 -11.63
C TRP A 1077 2.08 17.41 -11.40
N ASP A 1078 1.58 18.35 -12.21
CA ASP A 1078 0.16 18.68 -12.26
C ASP A 1078 -0.48 18.22 -13.56
N THR A 1079 -1.52 17.39 -13.41
CA THR A 1079 -2.23 16.81 -14.54
C THR A 1079 -3.10 17.81 -15.30
N ALA A 1080 -3.40 18.98 -14.74
CA ALA A 1080 -4.18 19.99 -15.45
C ALA A 1080 -3.30 20.83 -16.36
N SER A 1081 -2.21 21.38 -15.81
CA SER A 1081 -1.26 22.22 -16.55
C SER A 1081 -0.26 21.43 -17.40
N LYS A 1082 -0.18 20.09 -17.23
CA LYS A 1082 0.79 19.22 -17.90
C LYS A 1082 2.24 19.68 -17.71
N THR A 1083 2.51 20.24 -16.54
CA THR A 1083 3.85 20.66 -16.14
C THR A 1083 4.05 20.34 -14.67
N SER A 1084 5.31 20.34 -14.25
CA SER A 1084 5.64 20.34 -12.83
C SER A 1084 5.92 21.76 -12.36
N PHE A 1085 5.50 22.10 -11.15
CA PHE A 1085 5.72 23.43 -10.58
C PHE A 1085 6.06 23.37 -9.10
N ASN A 1086 6.71 24.42 -8.60
CA ASN A 1086 7.06 24.57 -7.20
C ASN A 1086 6.05 25.40 -6.40
N THR A 1087 6.20 25.38 -5.08
CA THR A 1087 5.47 26.27 -4.17
C THR A 1087 6.45 27.32 -3.62
N PRO A 1088 6.57 28.49 -4.27
CA PRO A 1088 7.53 29.52 -3.86
C PRO A 1088 7.06 30.25 -2.59
N ALA A 1089 7.93 31.11 -2.03
CA ALA A 1089 7.52 31.96 -0.91
C ALA A 1089 6.46 32.98 -1.34
N ALA A 1090 5.70 33.53 -0.38
CA ALA A 1090 4.68 34.53 -0.68
C ALA A 1090 5.29 35.75 -1.41
N GLY A 1091 4.78 36.07 -2.60
CA GLY A 1091 5.26 37.17 -3.44
C GLY A 1091 6.34 36.80 -4.46
N GLU A 1092 6.80 35.55 -4.48
CA GLU A 1092 7.72 35.03 -5.50
C GLU A 1092 6.97 34.32 -6.65
N ALA A 1093 7.55 34.33 -7.84
CA ALA A 1093 6.96 33.71 -9.02
C ALA A 1093 7.06 32.17 -8.97
N VAL A 1094 5.99 31.50 -9.40
CA VAL A 1094 6.00 30.04 -9.59
C VAL A 1094 6.96 29.70 -10.73
N THR A 1095 7.84 28.73 -10.47
CA THR A 1095 8.78 28.19 -11.45
C THR A 1095 8.26 26.83 -11.92
N THR A 1096 8.24 26.62 -13.23
CA THR A 1096 7.84 25.36 -13.85
C THR A 1096 9.06 24.61 -14.38
N VAL A 1097 8.99 23.28 -14.38
CA VAL A 1097 10.01 22.42 -15.00
C VAL A 1097 9.74 22.37 -16.50
N SER A 1098 10.76 22.64 -17.30
CA SER A 1098 10.72 22.52 -18.76
C SER A 1098 11.67 21.44 -19.26
N ALA A 1099 11.43 20.91 -20.46
CA ALA A 1099 12.23 19.82 -21.00
C ALA A 1099 13.72 20.18 -21.17
N ASP A 1100 14.04 21.46 -21.40
CA ASP A 1100 15.42 21.97 -21.53
C ASP A 1100 16.18 22.07 -20.20
N TRP A 1101 15.51 21.81 -19.06
CA TRP A 1101 16.20 21.53 -17.80
C TRP A 1101 17.00 20.24 -17.88
N PHE A 1102 16.64 19.32 -18.77
CA PHE A 1102 17.32 18.04 -18.95
C PHE A 1102 18.12 18.06 -20.24
N ALA A 1103 19.38 17.63 -20.17
CA ALA A 1103 20.22 17.44 -21.35
C ALA A 1103 19.65 16.34 -22.28
N SER A 1104 18.98 15.33 -21.71
CA SER A 1104 18.17 14.37 -22.44
C SER A 1104 17.06 13.79 -21.57
N LEU A 1105 15.86 13.66 -22.13
CA LEU A 1105 14.74 12.87 -21.59
C LEU A 1105 14.55 11.56 -22.35
N ASP A 1106 15.37 11.32 -23.38
CA ASP A 1106 15.35 10.10 -24.17
C ASP A 1106 16.16 9.01 -23.47
N TYR A 1107 15.44 8.00 -23.00
CA TYR A 1107 15.98 6.78 -22.39
C TYR A 1107 15.73 5.54 -23.27
N SER A 1108 15.48 5.72 -24.57
CA SER A 1108 15.27 4.61 -25.52
C SER A 1108 16.47 3.68 -25.70
N SER A 1109 17.67 4.16 -25.33
CA SER A 1109 18.87 3.33 -25.24
C SER A 1109 18.82 2.31 -24.09
N ILE A 1110 17.96 2.53 -23.09
CA ILE A 1110 17.77 1.66 -21.93
C ILE A 1110 16.49 0.82 -22.11
N LEU A 1111 15.40 1.43 -22.59
CA LEU A 1111 14.08 0.81 -22.68
C LEU A 1111 13.40 0.96 -24.04
N ASP A 1112 12.76 -0.12 -24.53
CA ASP A 1112 11.78 -0.09 -25.61
C ASP A 1112 10.39 -0.38 -25.00
N GLY A 1113 9.64 0.69 -24.76
CA GLY A 1113 8.47 0.64 -23.88
C GLY A 1113 8.88 0.29 -22.45
N ASN A 1114 8.54 -0.92 -21.99
CA ASN A 1114 8.95 -1.46 -20.69
C ASN A 1114 9.92 -2.64 -20.83
N LYS A 1115 10.44 -2.91 -22.04
CA LYS A 1115 11.40 -3.97 -22.29
C LYS A 1115 12.82 -3.45 -22.13
N SER A 1116 13.70 -4.27 -21.60
CA SER A 1116 15.13 -3.97 -21.52
C SER A 1116 15.75 -3.96 -22.92
N VAL A 1117 16.47 -2.89 -23.26
CA VAL A 1117 17.29 -2.78 -24.48
C VAL A 1117 18.76 -2.98 -24.14
N ALA A 1118 19.25 -2.22 -23.16
CA ALA A 1118 20.58 -2.35 -22.59
C ALA A 1118 20.55 -1.94 -21.11
N GLY A 1119 21.43 -2.56 -20.32
CA GLY A 1119 21.65 -2.16 -18.94
C GLY A 1119 22.37 -0.81 -18.83
N ILE A 1120 22.15 -0.10 -17.73
CA ILE A 1120 22.94 1.09 -17.39
C ILE A 1120 24.36 0.65 -17.03
N VAL A 1121 25.36 1.19 -17.75
CA VAL A 1121 26.77 0.87 -17.53
C VAL A 1121 27.37 1.63 -16.35
N ARG A 1122 28.51 1.14 -15.83
CA ARG A 1122 29.29 1.77 -14.75
C ARG A 1122 30.61 2.32 -15.28
N ASN A 1123 31.12 3.37 -14.63
CA ASN A 1123 32.48 3.87 -14.81
C ASN A 1123 33.50 2.88 -14.24
N ALA A 1124 34.79 3.07 -14.57
CA ALA A 1124 35.87 2.21 -14.07
C ALA A 1124 36.02 2.20 -12.53
N ASP A 1125 35.55 3.25 -11.84
CA ASP A 1125 35.51 3.32 -10.37
C ASP A 1125 34.20 2.76 -9.76
N GLY A 1126 33.37 2.11 -10.57
CA GLY A 1126 32.11 1.46 -10.21
C GLY A 1126 30.91 2.38 -10.11
N THR A 1127 31.12 3.70 -10.18
CA THR A 1127 30.02 4.68 -10.15
C THR A 1127 29.13 4.55 -11.38
N ILE A 1128 27.87 4.95 -11.27
CA ILE A 1128 26.90 4.87 -12.37
C ILE A 1128 27.29 5.84 -13.49
N ALA A 1129 27.27 5.35 -14.74
CA ALA A 1129 27.55 6.16 -15.93
C ALA A 1129 26.27 6.40 -16.74
N LEU A 1130 25.41 7.30 -16.25
CA LEU A 1130 24.12 7.62 -16.86
C LEU A 1130 24.22 8.53 -18.11
N GLY A 1131 25.38 9.15 -18.32
CA GLY A 1131 25.62 10.06 -19.44
C GLY A 1131 24.77 11.33 -19.35
N ASN A 1132 24.06 11.67 -20.44
CA ASN A 1132 23.19 12.85 -20.51
C ASN A 1132 21.73 12.56 -20.14
N ILE A 1133 21.36 11.29 -19.93
CA ILE A 1133 19.98 10.91 -19.59
C ILE A 1133 19.65 11.49 -18.21
N PHE A 1134 18.62 12.33 -18.16
CA PHE A 1134 18.16 13.08 -16.99
C PHE A 1134 19.16 14.04 -16.33
N LYS A 1135 20.34 14.22 -16.92
CA LYS A 1135 21.34 15.19 -16.46
C LYS A 1135 20.75 16.60 -16.55
N LEU A 1136 20.81 17.35 -15.46
CA LEU A 1136 20.31 18.72 -15.45
C LEU A 1136 21.25 19.71 -16.17
N THR A 1137 20.68 20.70 -16.84
CA THR A 1137 21.37 21.83 -17.48
C THR A 1137 21.46 23.02 -16.52
N ASP A 1138 22.14 24.09 -16.95
CA ASP A 1138 22.21 25.36 -16.23
C ASP A 1138 20.85 26.10 -16.16
N LYS A 1139 19.82 25.59 -16.84
CA LYS A 1139 18.45 26.10 -16.78
C LYS A 1139 17.70 25.62 -15.53
N ALA A 1140 18.08 24.47 -14.97
CA ALA A 1140 17.52 24.00 -13.72
C ALA A 1140 18.09 24.82 -12.54
N PRO A 1141 17.27 25.19 -11.54
CA PRO A 1141 17.76 25.81 -10.31
C PRO A 1141 18.79 24.93 -9.60
N ALA A 1142 19.75 25.55 -8.91
CA ALA A 1142 20.73 24.79 -8.14
C ALA A 1142 20.07 24.05 -6.96
N GLY A 1143 20.56 22.84 -6.65
CA GLY A 1143 20.10 22.06 -5.51
C GLY A 1143 18.75 21.36 -5.72
N VAL A 1144 18.38 21.09 -6.97
CA VAL A 1144 17.15 20.37 -7.34
C VAL A 1144 17.48 19.19 -8.24
N GLY A 1145 16.64 18.15 -8.19
CA GLY A 1145 16.81 16.90 -8.91
C GLY A 1145 18.07 16.13 -8.54
N ALA A 1146 18.19 14.94 -9.11
CA ALA A 1146 19.36 14.10 -8.94
C ALA A 1146 20.53 14.59 -9.81
N ASP A 1147 21.73 14.56 -9.24
CA ASP A 1147 23.01 14.91 -9.84
C ASP A 1147 23.95 13.69 -9.80
N PHE A 1148 24.09 13.04 -10.96
CA PHE A 1148 24.96 11.88 -11.17
C PHE A 1148 26.32 12.27 -11.75
N SER A 1149 26.75 13.52 -11.52
CA SER A 1149 28.15 13.91 -11.77
C SER A 1149 29.10 13.05 -10.93
N ILE A 1150 30.21 12.64 -11.54
CA ILE A 1150 31.11 11.62 -10.97
C ILE A 1150 31.70 12.06 -9.61
N GLU A 1151 31.82 13.35 -9.36
CA GLU A 1151 32.27 13.94 -8.10
C GLU A 1151 31.27 13.81 -6.94
N LYS A 1152 30.00 13.52 -7.23
CA LYS A 1152 28.94 13.31 -6.23
C LYS A 1152 28.72 11.84 -5.88
N LEU A 1153 29.17 10.93 -6.76
CA LEU A 1153 28.95 9.51 -6.62
C LEU A 1153 30.05 8.86 -5.77
N THR A 1154 29.67 7.84 -4.99
CA THR A 1154 30.60 7.11 -4.13
C THR A 1154 31.37 6.06 -4.93
N LYS A 1155 32.68 6.24 -5.00
CA LYS A 1155 33.59 5.32 -5.71
C LYS A 1155 33.74 4.02 -4.94
N SER A 1156 33.90 2.94 -5.69
CA SER A 1156 34.25 1.63 -5.16
C SER A 1156 35.63 1.69 -4.52
N SER A 1157 35.84 0.95 -3.43
CA SER A 1157 37.20 0.78 -2.89
C SER A 1157 37.92 -0.31 -3.68
N ASN A 1158 39.26 -0.27 -3.72
CA ASN A 1158 40.08 -1.32 -4.32
C ASN A 1158 40.86 -2.03 -3.24
N PRO A 1159 40.31 -3.13 -2.66
CA PRO A 1159 41.03 -3.92 -1.67
C PRO A 1159 42.37 -4.41 -2.23
N THR A 1160 43.43 -4.30 -1.42
CA THR A 1160 44.72 -4.86 -1.79
C THR A 1160 44.70 -6.36 -1.52
N ILE A 1161 45.00 -7.17 -2.54
CA ILE A 1161 45.09 -8.62 -2.38
C ILE A 1161 46.45 -8.96 -1.76
N GLY A 1162 46.42 -9.64 -0.61
CA GLY A 1162 47.61 -10.13 0.05
C GLY A 1162 48.26 -11.28 -0.71
N THR A 1163 49.48 -11.65 -0.31
CA THR A 1163 50.19 -12.79 -0.90
C THR A 1163 49.33 -14.06 -0.82
N PRO A 1164 49.25 -14.88 -1.88
CA PRO A 1164 48.53 -16.15 -1.84
C PRO A 1164 49.04 -17.03 -0.70
N VAL A 1165 48.13 -17.79 -0.08
CA VAL A 1165 48.55 -18.88 0.80
C VAL A 1165 49.44 -19.86 0.01
N PRO A 1166 50.50 -20.40 0.62
CA PRO A 1166 51.43 -21.27 -0.09
C PRO A 1166 50.73 -22.55 -0.54
N THR A 1167 51.08 -23.05 -1.74
CA THR A 1167 50.67 -24.39 -2.16
C THR A 1167 51.17 -25.39 -1.12
N GLY A 1168 50.27 -26.16 -0.52
CA GLY A 1168 50.66 -27.17 0.45
C GLY A 1168 51.73 -28.10 -0.15
N ASP A 1169 52.74 -28.47 0.64
CA ASP A 1169 53.91 -29.24 0.20
C ASP A 1169 53.52 -30.51 -0.57
N LYS A 1170 53.47 -30.43 -1.92
CA LYS A 1170 53.18 -31.59 -2.80
C LYS A 1170 54.24 -32.70 -2.65
N ALA A 1171 55.40 -32.39 -2.06
CA ALA A 1171 56.46 -33.34 -1.77
C ALA A 1171 56.07 -34.43 -0.75
N ASN A 1172 55.17 -34.13 0.21
CA ASN A 1172 54.74 -35.11 1.19
C ASN A 1172 53.67 -36.08 0.66
N THR A 1173 52.87 -35.71 -0.34
CA THR A 1173 51.86 -36.60 -0.91
C THR A 1173 52.51 -37.79 -1.63
N ALA A 1174 53.64 -37.57 -2.31
CA ALA A 1174 54.44 -38.65 -2.87
C ALA A 1174 55.03 -39.56 -1.77
N LEU A 1175 55.48 -38.97 -0.65
CA LEU A 1175 56.01 -39.72 0.50
C LEU A 1175 54.91 -40.53 1.21
N TYR A 1176 53.70 -39.99 1.35
CA TYR A 1176 52.53 -40.67 1.93
C TYR A 1176 52.01 -41.78 1.01
N VAL A 1177 51.94 -41.56 -0.30
CA VAL A 1177 51.60 -42.63 -1.26
C VAL A 1177 52.66 -43.74 -1.24
N VAL A 1178 53.94 -43.39 -1.15
CA VAL A 1178 55.02 -44.37 -0.99
C VAL A 1178 54.90 -45.12 0.36
N LEU A 1179 54.58 -44.43 1.45
CA LEU A 1179 54.35 -45.05 2.77
C LEU A 1179 53.10 -45.95 2.78
N ILE A 1180 52.02 -45.57 2.11
CA ILE A 1180 50.80 -46.40 1.94
C ILE A 1180 51.11 -47.63 1.09
N VAL A 1181 51.82 -47.47 -0.03
CA VAL A 1181 52.25 -48.60 -0.87
C VAL A 1181 53.20 -49.53 -0.10
N LEU A 1182 54.13 -48.99 0.69
CA LEU A 1182 55.03 -49.77 1.54
C LEU A 1182 54.29 -50.50 2.66
N SER A 1183 53.27 -49.89 3.27
CA SER A 1183 52.47 -50.54 4.31
C SER A 1183 51.52 -51.60 3.74
N VAL A 1184 50.96 -51.39 2.54
CA VAL A 1184 50.21 -52.42 1.80
C VAL A 1184 51.10 -53.58 1.37
N LEU A 1185 52.34 -53.30 0.93
CA LEU A 1185 53.34 -54.33 0.63
C LEU A 1185 53.79 -55.08 1.89
N ALA A 1186 53.93 -54.39 3.03
CA ALA A 1186 54.25 -55.01 4.31
C ALA A 1186 53.11 -55.93 4.79
N LEU A 1187 51.85 -55.47 4.69
CA LEU A 1187 50.65 -56.29 4.95
C LEU A 1187 50.57 -57.49 4.00
N GLY A 1188 50.84 -57.28 2.71
CA GLY A 1188 50.94 -58.36 1.71
C GLY A 1188 52.04 -59.36 2.05
N GLY A 1189 53.20 -58.89 2.54
CA GLY A 1189 54.31 -59.73 3.01
C GLY A 1189 53.97 -60.55 4.26
N VAL A 1190 53.25 -59.97 5.22
CA VAL A 1190 52.76 -60.67 6.42
C VAL A 1190 51.73 -61.74 6.03
N CYS A 1191 50.79 -61.42 5.14
CA CYS A 1191 49.83 -62.39 4.61
C CYS A 1191 50.52 -63.52 3.84
N PHE A 1192 51.53 -63.22 3.02
CA PHE A 1192 52.28 -64.23 2.28
C PHE A 1192 53.12 -65.13 3.21
N TYR A 1193 53.70 -64.55 4.26
CA TYR A 1193 54.42 -65.30 5.30
C TYR A 1193 53.47 -66.20 6.09
N GLU A 1194 52.27 -65.74 6.46
CA GLU A 1194 51.26 -66.57 7.12
C GLU A 1194 50.76 -67.73 6.23
N VAL A 1195 50.51 -67.48 4.94
CA VAL A 1195 50.10 -68.51 3.98
C VAL A 1195 51.21 -69.55 3.79
N LYS A 1196 52.48 -69.12 3.74
CA LYS A 1196 53.64 -70.03 3.65
C LYS A 1196 53.86 -70.80 4.95
N ARG A 1197 53.65 -70.18 6.12
CA ARG A 1197 53.69 -70.84 7.43
C ARG A 1197 52.60 -71.90 7.54
N LYS A 1198 51.37 -71.61 7.13
CA LYS A 1198 50.24 -72.56 7.11
C LYS A 1198 50.45 -73.71 6.10
N LYS A 1199 51.06 -73.45 4.94
CA LYS A 1199 51.44 -74.52 3.98
C LYS A 1199 52.56 -75.44 4.49
N ASN A 1200 53.49 -74.92 5.28
CA ASN A 1200 54.60 -75.71 5.85
C ASN A 1200 54.25 -76.42 7.17
N SER A 1201 53.06 -76.19 7.74
CA SER A 1201 52.56 -76.88 8.95
C SER A 1201 51.57 -78.01 8.64
N VAL A 1202 51.45 -78.40 7.35
CA VAL A 1202 50.81 -79.64 6.92
C VAL A 1202 51.88 -80.53 6.27
N LYS A 1203 52.72 -81.12 7.12
CA LYS A 1203 53.38 -82.41 6.94
C LYS A 1203 53.81 -82.96 8.27
#